data_AF-A0A7J5U5H2-F1
#
_entry.id   AF-A0A7J5U5H2-F1
#
_cell.length_a   1.000
_cell.length_b   1.000
_cell.length_c   1.000
_cell.angle_alpha   90.00
_cell.angle_beta   90.00
_cell.angle_gamma   90.00
#
_symmetry.space_group_name_H-M   'P 1'
#
loop_
_entity.id
_entity.type
_entity.pdbx_description
1 polymer ?
#
loop_
_entity_poly.entity_id
_entity_poly.type
_entity_poly.pdbx_seq_one_letter_code
_entity_poly.pdbx_strand_id
1 'polypeptide(L)'
;MIREQATDKRNLRTVRHEGDLIVVGGGLSGVCCAITAARAGIRVVLVQDRPVLGGNSSSEVRLWVLGATSHMGNNNRWAREGGVIDEILVENWYRNPEGNPLIYDTILLEKVMQEANITLLLNTAVYDVEKSATDTISLLRAFCAQNSTTYELAAPLFCDASGDGIVAFQAGAAFRMGAESKEEFGEKFAPSADYGELLGHSLYFYTKDTGRPVRFVPPAYALNDITQIPRYRRFNAKEYGCQLWWIEYGGRLDTVHDTERIKWELWKVVYGVWNYIKNSGQFPEAETMTLEWVGQIPGKRESRRFEGDYMLTQHDIVEQRTHPDAVAFGGWSIDLHPADGVFSEKPGCNQWHSKGIYQIPYRCLYSRNISNLFLAGRIISATHVAFGSSRVMGTSAHVGQAVGMAAALCTRDKLTPRDLAGPPVRSLQQELLKSGQHIPGLTLHDPNDLTHAATLTASSEFVLNNLPPDGPLQPLTDSAAQMLPLPTGAIPHLTAFVTAEAETTLTVELRRSESRPGSKPHNHTPDITLQTLTVELRKGRQEVQLPFGVSLDEAQYVFVCFMKNPLVSLQYSAMRATGVLSVFNKTNPAVSNYGKQEPTEDIGVETFEFWCPDRRPKGHNVALRIEPGNERPGNERPGNERPGNERPGIRLFGPENVRNGLQRPTNQPNAWVAGLTDPNPTLTLTWPAKQRISRVELSFDTDFDHPLETVIMLNPETVSPFCVQDYVLCNDQKERIYEKTGNYQARNTIRFETPVQTSSLTLHLKTPSGTVPASLLEVRCYEE
;
A
#
# COMPACT_ATOMS: atom_id res chain seq x y z
N MET A 1 29.82 -0.94 45.63
CA MET A 1 28.61 -1.23 46.44
C MET A 1 28.02 0.10 46.87
N ILE A 2 26.75 0.36 46.59
CA ILE A 2 26.02 1.53 47.12
C ILE A 2 25.45 1.11 48.48
N ARG A 3 25.70 1.91 49.54
CA ARG A 3 25.15 1.70 50.88
C ARG A 3 24.43 2.97 51.32
N GLU A 4 23.11 2.91 51.40
CA GLU A 4 22.24 4.02 51.82
C GLU A 4 21.55 3.69 53.14
N GLN A 5 21.23 4.73 53.93
CA GLN A 5 20.42 4.60 55.15
C GLN A 5 18.93 4.47 54.82
N ALA A 6 18.12 4.01 55.78
CA ALA A 6 16.67 4.01 55.65
C ALA A 6 16.12 5.44 55.51
N THR A 7 15.11 5.63 54.66
CA THR A 7 14.40 6.90 54.43
C THR A 7 12.90 6.61 54.26
N ASP A 8 12.05 7.62 54.45
CA ASP A 8 10.59 7.46 54.36
C ASP A 8 10.12 7.11 52.94
N LYS A 9 10.73 7.73 51.93
CA LYS A 9 10.43 7.51 50.51
C LYS A 9 11.66 7.79 49.66
N ARG A 10 11.88 6.95 48.65
CA ARG A 10 12.84 7.21 47.56
C ARG A 10 12.10 7.65 46.30
N ASN A 11 12.67 8.60 45.58
CA ASN A 11 12.14 9.03 44.28
C ASN A 11 12.86 8.26 43.16
N LEU A 12 12.13 8.02 42.08
CA LEU A 12 12.69 7.45 40.86
C LEU A 12 13.59 8.47 40.16
N ARG A 13 14.55 7.98 39.37
CA ARG A 13 15.32 8.84 38.46
C ARG A 13 14.33 9.53 37.52
N THR A 14 14.48 10.84 37.35
CA THR A 14 13.70 11.63 36.38
C THR A 14 14.63 12.15 35.30
N VAL A 15 14.26 11.97 34.03
CA VAL A 15 14.99 12.47 32.86
C VAL A 15 14.04 13.31 32.02
N ARG A 16 14.48 14.50 31.64
CA ARG A 16 13.71 15.40 30.78
C ARG A 16 14.23 15.32 29.36
N HIS A 17 13.31 15.17 28.40
CA HIS A 17 13.60 15.32 26.98
C HIS A 17 12.78 16.46 26.40
N GLU A 18 13.42 17.27 25.57
CA GLU A 18 12.80 18.36 24.83
C GLU A 18 12.99 18.11 23.34
N GLY A 19 11.90 18.23 22.59
CA GLY A 19 11.88 18.07 21.14
C GLY A 19 10.99 19.12 20.49
N ASP A 20 10.94 19.07 19.17
CA ASP A 20 10.02 19.90 18.39
C ASP A 20 8.70 19.14 18.17
N LEU A 21 8.77 17.80 18.16
CA LEU A 21 7.62 16.88 18.13
C LEU A 21 7.82 15.71 19.11
N ILE A 22 6.82 15.41 19.93
CA ILE A 22 6.74 14.11 20.63
C ILE A 22 5.74 13.22 19.90
N VAL A 23 6.17 12.02 19.50
CA VAL A 23 5.32 10.98 18.90
C VAL A 23 5.12 9.87 19.92
N VAL A 24 3.88 9.60 20.30
CA VAL A 24 3.54 8.52 21.24
C VAL A 24 2.91 7.37 20.49
N GLY A 25 3.53 6.20 20.54
CA GLY A 25 3.15 4.99 19.80
C GLY A 25 4.14 4.67 18.69
N GLY A 26 4.88 3.58 18.83
CA GLY A 26 5.83 3.01 17.86
C GLY A 26 5.20 2.03 16.88
N GLY A 27 3.90 2.14 16.60
CA GLY A 27 3.27 1.47 15.47
C GLY A 27 3.76 2.04 14.12
N LEU A 28 3.36 1.44 12.99
CA LEU A 28 3.81 1.93 11.68
C LEU A 28 3.49 3.41 11.40
N SER A 29 2.33 3.91 11.85
CA SER A 29 2.00 5.33 11.76
C SER A 29 3.00 6.21 12.51
N GLY A 30 3.33 5.86 13.75
CA GLY A 30 4.30 6.62 14.56
C GLY A 30 5.74 6.50 14.06
N VAL A 31 6.14 5.32 13.58
CA VAL A 31 7.46 5.11 12.96
C VAL A 31 7.61 5.98 11.70
N CYS A 32 6.65 5.92 10.77
CA CYS A 32 6.70 6.74 9.56
C CYS A 32 6.62 8.24 9.89
N CYS A 33 5.78 8.64 10.86
CA CYS A 33 5.72 10.02 11.34
C CYS A 33 7.07 10.51 11.86
N ALA A 34 7.72 9.75 12.74
CA ALA A 34 8.98 10.14 13.35
C ALA A 34 10.12 10.22 12.32
N ILE A 35 10.24 9.23 11.43
CA ILE A 35 11.26 9.24 10.36
C ILE A 35 11.05 10.44 9.44
N THR A 36 9.82 10.70 8.99
CA THR A 36 9.54 11.82 8.10
C THR A 36 9.85 13.17 8.75
N ALA A 37 9.39 13.38 9.98
CA ALA A 37 9.67 14.61 10.73
C ALA A 37 11.18 14.83 10.95
N ALA A 38 11.89 13.76 11.33
CA ALA A 38 13.34 13.80 11.56
C ALA A 38 14.12 14.15 10.28
N ARG A 39 13.78 13.53 9.14
CA ARG A 39 14.37 13.81 7.82
C ARG A 39 14.03 15.20 7.30
N ALA A 40 12.88 15.75 7.67
CA ALA A 40 12.49 17.13 7.40
C ALA A 40 13.20 18.15 8.33
N GLY A 41 14.04 17.69 9.25
CA GLY A 41 15.00 18.51 10.00
C GLY A 41 14.58 18.89 11.42
N ILE A 42 13.47 18.36 11.95
CA ILE A 42 13.03 18.67 13.33
C ILE A 42 13.39 17.54 14.32
N ARG A 43 13.60 17.88 15.58
CA ARG A 43 13.94 16.93 16.65
C ARG A 43 12.70 16.20 17.14
N VAL A 44 12.75 14.88 17.13
CA VAL A 44 11.63 14.02 17.48
C VAL A 44 11.97 13.16 18.69
N VAL A 45 11.03 13.04 19.64
CA VAL A 45 11.07 11.96 20.64
C VAL A 45 9.98 10.95 20.29
N LEU A 46 10.39 9.73 19.92
CA LEU A 46 9.47 8.62 19.64
C LEU A 46 9.37 7.73 20.88
N VAL A 47 8.16 7.62 21.42
CA VAL A 47 7.88 6.88 22.66
C VAL A 47 7.08 5.62 22.33
N GLN A 48 7.59 4.45 22.73
CA GLN A 48 6.91 3.18 22.54
C GLN A 48 6.88 2.41 23.87
N ASP A 49 5.69 1.94 24.22
CA ASP A 49 5.39 1.25 25.48
C ASP A 49 5.99 -0.17 25.57
N ARG A 50 6.51 -0.70 24.47
CA ARG A 50 7.00 -2.08 24.29
C ARG A 50 8.43 -2.12 23.74
N PRO A 51 9.11 -3.28 23.73
CA PRO A 51 10.52 -3.37 23.32
C PRO A 51 10.75 -3.39 21.80
N VAL A 52 9.68 -3.46 20.99
CA VAL A 52 9.76 -3.50 19.53
C VAL A 52 8.86 -2.45 18.89
N LEU A 53 9.16 -2.12 17.63
CA LEU A 53 8.38 -1.21 16.79
C LEU A 53 7.47 -2.00 15.83
N GLY A 54 6.52 -1.32 15.19
CA GLY A 54 5.59 -1.89 14.21
C GLY A 54 4.17 -2.08 14.72
N GLY A 55 3.95 -2.06 16.04
CA GLY A 55 2.61 -2.23 16.62
C GLY A 55 2.07 -3.63 16.32
N ASN A 56 0.90 -3.72 15.67
CA ASN A 56 0.32 -5.02 15.29
C ASN A 56 1.16 -5.79 14.25
N SER A 57 2.04 -5.12 13.50
CA SER A 57 2.94 -5.80 12.55
C SER A 57 4.26 -6.29 13.15
N SER A 58 4.53 -5.96 14.41
CA SER A 58 5.73 -6.42 15.12
C SER A 58 5.72 -7.91 15.39
N SER A 59 6.84 -8.48 15.84
CA SER A 59 6.91 -9.89 16.23
C SER A 59 6.02 -10.30 17.41
N GLU A 60 5.50 -9.34 18.19
CA GLU A 60 4.60 -9.56 19.33
C GLU A 60 3.18 -9.96 18.90
N VAL A 61 2.75 -9.51 17.71
CA VAL A 61 1.40 -9.76 17.17
C VAL A 61 1.43 -10.45 15.81
N ARG A 62 2.41 -10.13 14.94
CA ARG A 62 2.69 -10.76 13.64
C ARG A 62 1.60 -10.61 12.59
N LEU A 63 0.90 -9.48 12.57
CA LEU A 63 -0.01 -9.15 11.47
C LEU A 63 0.80 -8.65 10.26
N TRP A 64 0.48 -9.12 9.06
CA TRP A 64 1.11 -8.59 7.85
C TRP A 64 0.76 -7.12 7.62
N VAL A 65 1.68 -6.37 7.01
CA VAL A 65 1.38 -5.01 6.56
C VAL A 65 0.68 -5.06 5.22
N LEU A 66 -0.48 -4.39 5.15
CA LEU A 66 -1.32 -4.27 3.97
C LEU A 66 -1.88 -2.88 3.85
N GLY A 67 -2.48 -2.59 2.70
CA GLY A 67 -3.05 -1.30 2.41
C GLY A 67 -3.87 -1.33 1.13
N ALA A 68 -3.76 -0.28 0.34
CA ALA A 68 -4.63 -0.03 -0.80
C ALA A 68 -4.56 -1.06 -1.94
N THR A 69 -3.53 -1.91 -2.02
CA THR A 69 -3.48 -3.03 -2.97
C THR A 69 -4.42 -4.18 -2.59
N SER A 70 -4.89 -4.24 -1.35
CA SER A 70 -5.84 -5.25 -0.87
C SER A 70 -5.44 -6.71 -1.20
N HIS A 71 -4.16 -7.07 -1.03
CA HIS A 71 -3.58 -8.37 -1.45
C HIS A 71 -3.65 -8.67 -2.96
N MET A 72 -3.83 -7.65 -3.82
CA MET A 72 -4.26 -7.79 -5.22
C MET A 72 -5.66 -8.41 -5.36
N GLY A 73 -6.48 -8.28 -4.33
CA GLY A 73 -7.83 -8.84 -4.24
C GLY A 73 -8.93 -7.95 -4.84
N ASN A 74 -8.59 -6.75 -5.32
CA ASN A 74 -9.55 -5.82 -5.91
C ASN A 74 -9.01 -5.23 -7.23
N ASN A 75 -9.72 -4.23 -7.75
CA ASN A 75 -9.37 -3.56 -9.01
C ASN A 75 -8.39 -2.40 -8.84
N ASN A 76 -7.83 -2.19 -7.65
CA ASN A 76 -6.87 -1.10 -7.44
C ASN A 76 -5.54 -1.47 -8.09
N ARG A 77 -5.08 -0.71 -9.10
CA ARG A 77 -3.80 -0.94 -9.75
C ARG A 77 -2.76 0.11 -9.38
N TRP A 78 -1.52 -0.35 -9.20
CA TRP A 78 -0.36 0.47 -8.78
C TRP A 78 -0.61 1.28 -7.49
N ALA A 79 -1.41 0.70 -6.60
CA ALA A 79 -1.97 1.37 -5.44
C ALA A 79 -1.12 1.22 -4.18
N ARG A 80 0.01 0.49 -4.19
CA ARG A 80 0.84 0.32 -2.98
C ARG A 80 1.29 1.68 -2.46
N GLU A 81 1.15 1.89 -1.15
CA GLU A 81 1.55 3.13 -0.49
C GLU A 81 3.03 3.42 -0.76
N GLY A 82 3.34 4.70 -1.03
CA GLY A 82 4.68 5.18 -1.37
C GLY A 82 5.49 5.67 -0.14
N GLY A 83 6.57 6.40 -0.39
CA GLY A 83 7.31 7.10 0.68
C GLY A 83 8.03 6.17 1.67
N VAL A 84 8.00 6.51 2.95
CA VAL A 84 8.73 5.79 4.01
C VAL A 84 8.21 4.37 4.20
N ILE A 85 6.90 4.14 4.07
CA ILE A 85 6.36 2.79 4.18
C ILE A 85 6.81 1.91 3.00
N ASP A 86 6.86 2.45 1.79
CA ASP A 86 7.42 1.77 0.62
C ASP A 86 8.88 1.36 0.85
N GLU A 87 9.71 2.30 1.34
CA GLU A 87 11.12 2.06 1.67
C GLU A 87 11.27 0.88 2.67
N ILE A 88 10.44 0.85 3.72
CA ILE A 88 10.44 -0.21 4.73
C ILE A 88 10.03 -1.55 4.12
N LEU A 89 8.99 -1.58 3.29
CA LEU A 89 8.47 -2.81 2.70
C LEU A 89 9.44 -3.39 1.66
N VAL A 90 10.06 -2.54 0.84
CA VAL A 90 11.07 -2.94 -0.14
C VAL A 90 12.35 -3.43 0.56
N GLU A 91 12.77 -2.77 1.65
CA GLU A 91 13.87 -3.24 2.50
C GLU A 91 13.57 -4.62 3.11
N ASN A 92 12.35 -4.82 3.63
CA ASN A 92 11.91 -6.11 4.16
C ASN A 92 11.91 -7.17 3.07
N TRP A 93 11.40 -6.87 1.88
CA TRP A 93 11.41 -7.83 0.78
C TRP A 93 12.84 -8.27 0.41
N TYR A 94 13.79 -7.33 0.39
CA TYR A 94 15.19 -7.61 0.07
C TYR A 94 15.92 -8.44 1.14
N ARG A 95 15.77 -8.08 2.43
CA ARG A 95 16.53 -8.70 3.54
C ARG A 95 15.82 -9.86 4.23
N ASN A 96 14.51 -9.98 4.05
CA ASN A 96 13.65 -10.92 4.75
C ASN A 96 12.75 -11.72 3.79
N PRO A 97 13.32 -12.41 2.77
CA PRO A 97 12.53 -13.13 1.78
C PRO A 97 11.63 -14.23 2.37
N GLU A 98 11.98 -14.74 3.56
CA GLU A 98 11.23 -15.78 4.28
C GLU A 98 10.12 -15.22 5.17
N GLY A 99 9.92 -13.89 5.21
CA GLY A 99 8.86 -13.26 6.01
C GLY A 99 9.01 -13.49 7.51
N ASN A 100 10.24 -13.47 8.03
CA ASN A 100 10.53 -13.68 9.46
C ASN A 100 10.20 -12.41 10.27
N PRO A 101 9.28 -12.48 11.25
CA PRO A 101 8.87 -11.30 12.00
C PRO A 101 9.99 -10.66 12.84
N LEU A 102 11.00 -11.44 13.27
CA LEU A 102 12.12 -10.91 14.06
C LEU A 102 13.09 -10.10 13.19
N ILE A 103 13.28 -10.47 11.93
CA ILE A 103 14.08 -9.68 10.98
C ILE A 103 13.34 -8.39 10.62
N TYR A 104 12.01 -8.45 10.51
CA TYR A 104 11.21 -7.25 10.28
C TYR A 104 11.33 -6.24 11.44
N ASP A 105 11.31 -6.70 12.70
CA ASP A 105 11.53 -5.83 13.86
C ASP A 105 12.89 -5.12 13.81
N THR A 106 13.96 -5.81 13.39
CA THR A 106 15.29 -5.20 13.30
C THR A 106 15.37 -4.17 12.19
N ILE A 107 14.68 -4.38 11.06
CA ILE A 107 14.57 -3.38 9.98
C ILE A 107 13.92 -2.09 10.49
N LEU A 108 12.80 -2.20 11.22
CA LEU A 108 12.12 -1.03 11.78
C LEU A 108 13.01 -0.28 12.79
N LEU A 109 13.66 -1.01 13.69
CA LEU A 109 14.59 -0.43 14.66
C LEU A 109 15.77 0.25 13.97
N GLU A 110 16.38 -0.40 12.99
CA GLU A 110 17.51 0.15 12.23
C GLU A 110 17.12 1.44 11.51
N LYS A 111 15.97 1.47 10.82
CA LYS A 111 15.47 2.66 10.12
C LYS A 111 15.25 3.84 11.07
N VAL A 112 14.74 3.60 12.28
CA VAL A 112 14.57 4.67 13.29
C VAL A 112 15.92 5.10 13.89
N MET A 113 16.79 4.15 14.22
CA MET A 113 18.08 4.43 14.86
C MET A 113 19.09 5.13 13.93
N GLN A 114 18.92 5.01 12.61
CA GLN A 114 19.72 5.74 11.62
C GLN A 114 19.37 7.23 11.54
N GLU A 115 18.22 7.65 12.05
CA GLU A 115 17.80 9.05 12.04
C GLU A 115 18.36 9.81 13.25
N ALA A 116 19.38 10.64 13.01
CA ALA A 116 20.08 11.39 14.06
C ALA A 116 19.18 12.35 14.87
N ASN A 117 18.06 12.77 14.29
CA ASN A 117 17.10 13.68 14.93
C ASN A 117 16.05 12.94 15.79
N ILE A 118 16.08 11.61 15.88
CA ILE A 118 15.15 10.83 16.71
C ILE A 118 15.81 10.42 18.02
N THR A 119 15.16 10.75 19.14
CA THR A 119 15.37 10.08 20.43
C THR A 119 14.31 9.00 20.60
N LEU A 120 14.72 7.73 20.59
CA LEU A 120 13.82 6.58 20.76
C LEU A 120 13.76 6.14 22.23
N LEU A 121 12.54 6.07 22.79
CA LEU A 121 12.26 5.56 24.14
C LEU A 121 11.38 4.30 24.05
N LEU A 122 12.00 3.12 24.13
CA LEU A 122 11.31 1.83 24.19
C LEU A 122 10.89 1.47 25.62
N ASN A 123 9.95 0.54 25.77
CA ASN A 123 9.40 0.10 27.06
C ASN A 123 8.94 1.26 27.96
N THR A 124 8.49 2.35 27.35
CA THR A 124 8.19 3.62 28.03
C THR A 124 6.73 3.98 27.79
N ALA A 125 5.91 3.89 28.83
CA ALA A 125 4.47 4.15 28.73
C ALA A 125 4.16 5.57 29.23
N VAL A 126 3.46 6.36 28.41
CA VAL A 126 2.90 7.66 28.83
C VAL A 126 1.71 7.40 29.74
N TYR A 127 1.66 8.08 30.89
CA TYR A 127 0.60 7.90 31.88
C TYR A 127 -0.05 9.19 32.34
N ASP A 128 0.51 10.36 32.03
CA ASP A 128 -0.04 11.67 32.42
C ASP A 128 0.20 12.75 31.36
N VAL A 129 -0.70 13.74 31.30
CA VAL A 129 -0.66 14.89 30.38
C VAL A 129 -0.86 16.18 31.17
N GLU A 130 0.12 17.09 31.10
CA GLU A 130 -0.03 18.45 31.62
C GLU A 130 -0.30 19.44 30.48
N LYS A 131 -1.12 20.44 30.77
CA LYS A 131 -1.56 21.43 29.81
C LYS A 131 -1.26 22.84 30.30
N SER A 132 -0.71 23.68 29.42
CA SER A 132 -0.48 25.11 29.69
C SER A 132 -1.75 25.94 29.52
N ALA A 133 -2.72 25.45 28.73
CA ALA A 133 -4.03 26.05 28.53
C ALA A 133 -5.09 24.96 28.31
N THR A 134 -6.37 25.33 28.30
CA THR A 134 -7.49 24.39 28.14
C THR A 134 -7.43 23.55 26.85
N ASP A 135 -6.71 24.00 25.83
CA ASP A 135 -6.58 23.32 24.54
C ASP A 135 -5.12 23.00 24.17
N THR A 136 -4.14 23.29 25.03
CA THR A 136 -2.72 23.24 24.66
C THR A 136 -1.95 22.34 25.62
N ILE A 137 -1.35 21.27 25.09
CA ILE A 137 -0.49 20.35 25.85
C ILE A 137 0.88 21.00 26.07
N SER A 138 1.44 20.87 27.27
CA SER A 138 2.78 21.37 27.61
C SER A 138 3.79 20.28 27.96
N LEU A 139 3.35 19.17 28.54
CA LEU A 139 4.23 18.10 29.02
C LEU A 139 3.51 16.76 29.01
N LEU A 140 4.23 15.69 28.67
CA LEU A 140 3.82 14.32 28.94
C LEU A 140 4.72 13.73 30.02
N ARG A 141 4.14 12.93 30.94
CA ARG A 141 4.92 12.08 31.84
C ARG A 141 4.83 10.64 31.39
N ALA A 142 5.99 9.98 31.32
CA ALA A 142 6.10 8.59 30.95
C ALA A 142 6.99 7.82 31.93
N PHE A 143 6.85 6.50 31.96
CA PHE A 143 7.63 5.64 32.85
C PHE A 143 8.17 4.42 32.11
N CYS A 144 9.44 4.11 32.33
CA CYS A 144 10.08 2.90 31.87
C CYS A 144 10.37 1.96 33.05
N ALA A 145 9.64 0.85 33.11
CA ALA A 145 9.81 -0.14 34.17
C ALA A 145 11.18 -0.83 34.13
N GLN A 146 11.77 -0.98 32.94
CA GLN A 146 13.03 -1.69 32.74
C GLN A 146 14.24 -0.98 33.38
N ASN A 147 14.19 0.34 33.49
CA ASN A 147 15.25 1.14 34.09
C ASN A 147 14.78 2.00 35.28
N SER A 148 13.53 1.81 35.73
CA SER A 148 12.91 2.55 36.83
C SER A 148 13.04 4.07 36.69
N THR A 149 12.90 4.59 35.47
CA THR A 149 13.06 6.02 35.15
C THR A 149 11.72 6.64 34.75
N THR A 150 11.43 7.79 35.34
CA THR A 150 10.35 8.69 34.91
C THR A 150 10.90 9.64 33.84
N TYR A 151 10.15 9.83 32.77
CA TYR A 151 10.48 10.74 31.69
C TYR A 151 9.49 11.90 31.65
N GLU A 152 10.02 13.12 31.53
CA GLU A 152 9.26 14.34 31.29
C GLU A 152 9.53 14.79 29.84
N LEU A 153 8.48 14.82 29.02
CA LEU A 153 8.59 15.02 27.58
C LEU A 153 7.88 16.32 27.18
N ALA A 154 8.65 17.32 26.76
CA ALA A 154 8.12 18.63 26.38
C ALA A 154 8.39 18.92 24.90
N ALA A 155 7.38 19.45 24.20
CA ALA A 155 7.47 19.92 22.83
C ALA A 155 6.36 20.94 22.53
N PRO A 156 6.50 21.77 21.48
CA PRO A 156 5.40 22.60 21.00
C PRO A 156 4.30 21.76 20.32
N LEU A 157 4.64 20.62 19.70
CA LEU A 157 3.71 19.76 18.97
C LEU A 157 3.75 18.32 19.50
N PHE A 158 2.59 17.67 19.49
CA PHE A 158 2.41 16.28 19.90
C PHE A 158 1.69 15.49 18.81
N CYS A 159 2.06 14.23 18.64
CA CYS A 159 1.36 13.27 17.79
C CYS A 159 0.98 12.07 18.63
N ASP A 160 -0.33 11.82 18.74
CA ASP A 160 -0.82 10.56 19.27
C ASP A 160 -0.96 9.56 18.13
N ALA A 161 -0.06 8.59 18.12
CA ALA A 161 -0.07 7.42 17.27
C ALA A 161 -0.25 6.13 18.11
N SER A 162 -0.64 6.28 19.38
CA SER A 162 -0.84 5.15 20.27
C SER A 162 -2.11 4.42 19.89
N GLY A 163 -2.12 3.10 20.09
CA GLY A 163 -3.24 2.28 19.66
C GLY A 163 -4.58 2.72 20.24
N ASP A 164 -4.62 3.28 21.45
CA ASP A 164 -5.85 3.64 22.15
C ASP A 164 -6.02 5.17 22.32
N GLY A 165 -5.13 5.95 21.71
CA GLY A 165 -5.08 7.40 21.80
C GLY A 165 -4.96 7.91 23.23
N ILE A 166 -3.99 7.39 24.00
CA ILE A 166 -3.86 7.68 25.43
C ILE A 166 -3.58 9.17 25.70
N VAL A 167 -2.79 9.83 24.84
CA VAL A 167 -2.48 11.26 24.97
C VAL A 167 -3.68 12.09 24.62
N ALA A 168 -4.34 11.78 23.50
CA ALA A 168 -5.52 12.48 23.03
C ALA A 168 -6.67 12.36 24.05
N PHE A 169 -6.89 11.16 24.59
CA PHE A 169 -7.88 10.92 25.64
C PHE A 169 -7.60 11.75 26.90
N GLN A 170 -6.37 11.68 27.43
CA GLN A 170 -6.02 12.41 28.65
C GLN A 170 -5.97 13.94 28.46
N ALA A 171 -5.61 14.40 27.26
CA ALA A 171 -5.66 15.81 26.90
C ALA A 171 -7.10 16.37 26.81
N GLY A 172 -8.12 15.51 26.78
CA GLY A 172 -9.51 15.91 26.62
C GLY A 172 -9.90 16.19 25.16
N ALA A 173 -9.25 15.54 24.19
CA ALA A 173 -9.70 15.57 22.80
C ALA A 173 -11.05 14.86 22.65
N ALA A 174 -11.95 15.42 21.83
CA ALA A 174 -13.21 14.78 21.51
C ALA A 174 -12.97 13.45 20.79
N PHE A 175 -13.71 12.41 21.17
CA PHE A 175 -13.59 11.07 20.59
C PHE A 175 -14.92 10.34 20.60
N ARG A 176 -14.96 9.30 19.77
CA ARG A 176 -16.03 8.31 19.66
C ARG A 176 -15.46 6.92 19.88
N MET A 177 -16.31 6.01 20.28
CA MET A 177 -16.01 4.59 20.42
C MET A 177 -17.30 3.83 20.21
N GLY A 178 -17.26 2.77 19.41
CA GLY A 178 -18.46 2.07 18.97
C GLY A 178 -18.88 2.47 17.56
N ALA A 179 -20.08 2.05 17.16
CA ALA A 179 -20.66 2.38 15.86
C ALA A 179 -21.67 3.51 15.97
N GLU A 180 -21.59 4.47 15.05
CA GLU A 180 -22.60 5.52 14.90
C GLU A 180 -23.90 4.94 14.31
N SER A 181 -25.02 5.61 14.59
CA SER A 181 -26.30 5.20 13.98
C SER A 181 -26.31 5.53 12.49
N LYS A 182 -27.09 4.76 11.72
CA LYS A 182 -27.27 4.98 10.28
C LYS A 182 -27.73 6.41 9.95
N GLU A 183 -28.55 7.00 10.81
CA GLU A 183 -29.15 8.33 10.62
C GLU A 183 -28.15 9.48 10.82
N GLU A 184 -27.14 9.31 11.69
CA GLU A 184 -26.22 10.41 12.03
C GLU A 184 -25.39 10.87 10.82
N PHE A 185 -24.88 9.91 10.04
CA PHE A 185 -24.03 10.17 8.87
C PHE A 185 -24.65 9.69 7.54
N GLY A 186 -25.85 9.13 7.57
CA GLY A 186 -26.50 8.53 6.40
C GLY A 186 -25.81 7.24 5.91
N GLU A 187 -25.01 6.59 6.75
CA GLU A 187 -24.19 5.43 6.37
C GLU A 187 -25.03 4.16 6.35
N LYS A 188 -25.40 3.73 5.15
CA LYS A 188 -26.29 2.57 4.98
C LYS A 188 -25.68 1.25 5.43
N PHE A 189 -24.35 1.19 5.58
CA PHE A 189 -23.62 0.02 6.08
C PHE A 189 -23.30 0.08 7.58
N ALA A 190 -23.82 1.07 8.31
CA ALA A 190 -23.72 1.11 9.77
C ALA A 190 -24.27 -0.21 10.37
N PRO A 191 -23.53 -0.84 11.31
CA PRO A 191 -23.93 -2.13 11.86
C PRO A 191 -25.20 -2.01 12.71
N SER A 192 -26.00 -3.06 12.69
CA SER A 192 -27.14 -3.21 13.59
C SER A 192 -26.71 -3.64 15.01
N ALA A 193 -27.57 -3.43 16.00
CA ALA A 193 -27.27 -3.79 17.40
C ALA A 193 -26.90 -5.28 17.58
N ASP A 194 -27.52 -6.19 16.82
CA ASP A 194 -27.21 -7.62 16.83
C ASP A 194 -25.86 -7.94 16.13
N TYR A 195 -25.35 -7.08 15.26
CA TYR A 195 -24.00 -7.19 14.71
C TYR A 195 -22.96 -6.72 15.73
N GLY A 196 -23.30 -5.66 16.48
CA GLY A 196 -22.49 -5.05 17.52
C GLY A 196 -21.72 -3.82 17.06
N GLU A 197 -21.17 -3.10 18.03
CA GLU A 197 -20.69 -1.73 17.84
C GLU A 197 -19.16 -1.61 17.80
N LEU A 198 -18.42 -2.65 18.19
CA LEU A 198 -16.95 -2.67 18.17
C LEU A 198 -16.41 -3.91 17.45
N LEU A 199 -15.27 -3.75 16.79
CA LEU A 199 -14.45 -4.86 16.29
C LEU A 199 -13.63 -5.46 17.45
N GLY A 200 -13.56 -6.79 17.50
CA GLY A 200 -12.85 -7.51 18.56
C GLY A 200 -11.32 -7.42 18.42
N HIS A 201 -10.64 -8.12 19.33
CA HIS A 201 -9.20 -8.35 19.18
C HIS A 201 -8.95 -9.72 18.57
N SER A 202 -7.89 -9.82 17.77
CA SER A 202 -7.48 -11.10 17.21
C SER A 202 -6.23 -11.66 17.90
N LEU A 203 -6.10 -12.98 17.91
CA LEU A 203 -4.91 -13.66 18.44
C LEU A 203 -4.51 -14.83 17.55
N TYR A 204 -3.21 -14.94 17.27
CA TYR A 204 -2.68 -15.93 16.32
C TYR A 204 -1.77 -16.94 17.00
N PHE A 205 -1.55 -18.06 16.31
CA PHE A 205 -0.53 -19.03 16.68
C PHE A 205 0.23 -19.49 15.44
N TYR A 206 1.50 -19.84 15.61
CA TYR A 206 2.34 -20.44 14.57
C TYR A 206 2.63 -21.90 14.94
N THR A 207 2.68 -22.72 13.90
CA THR A 207 2.97 -24.15 14.01
C THR A 207 4.19 -24.49 13.18
N LYS A 208 4.90 -25.55 13.57
CA LYS A 208 6.09 -26.02 12.88
C LYS A 208 6.09 -27.53 12.78
N ASP A 209 6.43 -28.04 11.60
CA ASP A 209 6.72 -29.46 11.43
C ASP A 209 8.09 -29.79 12.02
N THR A 210 8.15 -30.77 12.93
CA THR A 210 9.40 -31.23 13.55
C THR A 210 9.99 -32.45 12.86
N GLY A 211 9.30 -33.03 11.88
CA GLY A 211 9.68 -34.26 11.19
C GLY A 211 9.54 -35.54 12.02
N ARG A 212 9.01 -35.46 13.25
CA ARG A 212 8.79 -36.61 14.14
C ARG A 212 7.50 -36.43 14.95
N PRO A 213 6.85 -37.51 15.41
CA PRO A 213 5.63 -37.38 16.20
C PRO A 213 5.81 -36.51 17.45
N VAL A 214 4.91 -35.55 17.64
CA VAL A 214 4.87 -34.64 18.79
C VAL A 214 3.63 -34.93 19.62
N ARG A 215 3.78 -35.15 20.93
CA ARG A 215 2.65 -35.24 21.85
C ARG A 215 2.25 -33.84 22.34
N PHE A 216 0.97 -33.51 22.31
CA PHE A 216 0.45 -32.27 22.89
C PHE A 216 -0.55 -32.58 24.00
N VAL A 217 -0.30 -32.04 25.19
CA VAL A 217 -1.25 -32.04 26.31
C VAL A 217 -1.75 -30.60 26.46
N PRO A 218 -3.05 -30.33 26.24
CA PRO A 218 -3.55 -28.96 26.33
C PRO A 218 -3.46 -28.43 27.76
N PRO A 219 -3.22 -27.12 27.94
CA PRO A 219 -3.32 -26.51 29.27
C PRO A 219 -4.75 -26.62 29.80
N ALA A 220 -4.91 -26.66 31.12
CA ALA A 220 -6.22 -26.90 31.76
C ALA A 220 -7.29 -25.85 31.43
N TYR A 221 -6.88 -24.66 30.99
CA TYR A 221 -7.78 -23.58 30.57
C TYR A 221 -8.16 -23.64 29.08
N ALA A 222 -7.61 -24.56 28.29
CA ALA A 222 -7.99 -24.69 26.89
C ALA A 222 -9.49 -24.98 26.75
N LEU A 223 -10.11 -24.48 25.68
CA LEU A 223 -11.50 -24.77 25.37
C LEU A 223 -11.65 -26.28 25.11
N ASN A 224 -12.30 -26.98 26.05
CA ASN A 224 -12.42 -28.44 26.01
C ASN A 224 -13.41 -28.92 24.94
N ASP A 225 -14.49 -28.16 24.74
CA ASP A 225 -15.51 -28.46 23.74
C ASP A 225 -15.41 -27.47 22.57
N ILE A 226 -14.78 -27.93 21.49
CA ILE A 226 -14.56 -27.14 20.28
C ILE A 226 -15.88 -26.76 19.59
N THR A 227 -16.98 -27.48 19.84
CA THR A 227 -18.28 -27.23 19.18
C THR A 227 -18.94 -25.93 19.63
N GLN A 228 -18.45 -25.32 20.71
CA GLN A 228 -18.83 -23.96 21.11
C GLN A 228 -18.41 -22.90 20.08
N ILE A 229 -17.45 -23.19 19.20
CA ILE A 229 -17.11 -22.36 18.05
C ILE A 229 -17.95 -22.86 16.87
N PRO A 230 -18.99 -22.15 16.42
CA PRO A 230 -19.92 -22.66 15.40
C PRO A 230 -19.21 -23.08 14.09
N ARG A 231 -18.13 -22.38 13.76
CA ARG A 231 -17.34 -22.55 12.53
C ARG A 231 -16.08 -23.41 12.72
N TYR A 232 -16.00 -24.22 13.78
CA TYR A 232 -14.79 -25.00 14.10
C TYR A 232 -14.28 -25.90 12.97
N ARG A 233 -15.18 -26.40 12.11
CA ARG A 233 -14.81 -27.24 10.95
C ARG A 233 -14.01 -26.51 9.87
N ARG A 234 -13.92 -25.18 9.92
CA ARG A 234 -13.07 -24.41 9.01
C ARG A 234 -11.59 -24.48 9.38
N PHE A 235 -11.26 -24.80 10.64
CA PHE A 235 -9.87 -24.96 11.05
C PHE A 235 -9.22 -26.15 10.35
N ASN A 236 -7.98 -25.95 9.92
CA ASN A 236 -7.15 -26.97 9.30
C ASN A 236 -5.71 -26.85 9.78
N ALA A 237 -4.92 -27.91 9.58
CA ALA A 237 -3.53 -27.96 10.05
C ALA A 237 -2.55 -27.11 9.20
N LYS A 238 -2.98 -26.55 8.07
CA LYS A 238 -2.12 -25.78 7.15
C LYS A 238 -2.16 -24.28 7.41
N GLU A 239 -3.21 -23.78 8.05
CA GLU A 239 -3.34 -22.37 8.40
C GLU A 239 -2.61 -22.03 9.69
N TYR A 240 -1.85 -20.94 9.66
CA TYR A 240 -1.13 -20.43 10.83
C TYR A 240 -0.92 -18.91 10.73
N GLY A 241 -0.50 -18.33 11.85
CA GLY A 241 -0.23 -16.91 11.97
C GLY A 241 -1.42 -16.04 11.57
N CYS A 242 -1.17 -14.95 10.85
CA CYS A 242 -2.20 -14.00 10.48
C CYS A 242 -3.22 -14.50 9.45
N GLN A 243 -3.09 -15.71 8.89
CA GLN A 243 -4.19 -16.38 8.18
C GLN A 243 -5.38 -16.66 9.11
N LEU A 244 -5.11 -16.77 10.41
CA LEU A 244 -6.09 -16.94 11.48
C LEU A 244 -6.60 -15.58 12.01
N TRP A 245 -6.58 -14.53 11.18
CA TRP A 245 -7.02 -13.18 11.54
C TRP A 245 -8.44 -13.12 12.11
N TRP A 246 -9.26 -14.12 11.80
CA TRP A 246 -10.65 -14.27 12.23
C TRP A 246 -10.81 -14.99 13.58
N ILE A 247 -9.72 -15.48 14.20
CA ILE A 247 -9.72 -15.85 15.62
C ILE A 247 -9.79 -14.55 16.41
N GLU A 248 -11.01 -14.07 16.58
CA GLU A 248 -11.34 -12.78 17.16
C GLU A 248 -12.41 -12.90 18.24
N TYR A 249 -12.32 -12.04 19.26
CA TYR A 249 -13.30 -11.94 20.34
C TYR A 249 -13.26 -10.56 20.99
N GLY A 250 -14.35 -10.19 21.68
CA GLY A 250 -14.37 -9.04 22.59
C GLY A 250 -15.01 -7.77 22.05
N GLY A 251 -15.63 -7.78 20.87
CA GLY A 251 -16.35 -6.62 20.34
C GLY A 251 -17.62 -6.24 21.13
N ARG A 252 -18.05 -7.08 22.08
CA ARG A 252 -19.12 -6.78 23.05
C ARG A 252 -18.61 -6.19 24.36
N LEU A 253 -17.30 -6.12 24.54
CA LEU A 253 -16.64 -5.66 25.76
C LEU A 253 -15.95 -4.33 25.50
N ASP A 254 -15.50 -3.66 26.56
CA ASP A 254 -14.67 -2.47 26.40
C ASP A 254 -13.30 -2.89 25.85
N THR A 255 -13.03 -2.58 24.58
CA THR A 255 -11.80 -3.04 23.93
C THR A 255 -10.53 -2.39 24.50
N VAL A 256 -10.64 -1.39 25.35
CA VAL A 256 -9.52 -0.78 26.08
C VAL A 256 -9.39 -1.41 27.46
N HIS A 257 -10.45 -1.34 28.28
CA HIS A 257 -10.39 -1.71 29.69
C HIS A 257 -10.48 -3.23 29.93
N ASP A 258 -11.16 -3.98 29.07
CA ASP A 258 -11.29 -5.45 29.17
C ASP A 258 -10.21 -6.21 28.36
N THR A 259 -9.18 -5.54 27.83
CA THR A 259 -8.20 -6.16 26.91
C THR A 259 -7.57 -7.46 27.45
N GLU A 260 -7.23 -7.51 28.74
CA GLU A 260 -6.66 -8.70 29.38
C GLU A 260 -7.69 -9.82 29.55
N ARG A 261 -8.95 -9.48 29.82
CA ARG A 261 -10.06 -10.44 29.87
C ARG A 261 -10.33 -11.04 28.49
N ILE A 262 -10.34 -10.20 27.45
CA ILE A 262 -10.48 -10.60 26.04
C ILE A 262 -9.34 -11.56 25.66
N LYS A 263 -8.09 -11.22 26.00
CA LYS A 263 -6.92 -12.07 25.76
C LYS A 263 -7.05 -13.44 26.41
N TRP A 264 -7.45 -13.50 27.68
CA TRP A 264 -7.62 -14.78 28.37
C TRP A 264 -8.60 -15.69 27.65
N GLU A 265 -9.72 -15.14 27.17
CA GLU A 265 -10.70 -15.90 26.39
C GLU A 265 -10.13 -16.37 25.05
N LEU A 266 -9.41 -15.50 24.34
CA LEU A 266 -8.72 -15.86 23.09
C LEU A 266 -7.67 -16.94 23.30
N TRP A 267 -6.96 -16.98 24.43
CA TRP A 267 -6.07 -18.10 24.76
C TRP A 267 -6.83 -19.41 24.93
N LYS A 268 -7.97 -19.43 25.64
CA LYS A 268 -8.78 -20.65 25.74
C LYS A 268 -9.15 -21.17 24.35
N VAL A 269 -9.58 -20.27 23.47
CA VAL A 269 -9.92 -20.56 22.07
C VAL A 269 -8.71 -21.11 21.32
N VAL A 270 -7.58 -20.40 21.28
CA VAL A 270 -6.37 -20.80 20.53
C VAL A 270 -5.87 -22.17 20.96
N TYR A 271 -5.74 -22.41 22.27
CA TYR A 271 -5.27 -23.70 22.77
C TYR A 271 -6.31 -24.81 22.57
N GLY A 272 -7.61 -24.50 22.57
CA GLY A 272 -8.68 -25.44 22.23
C GLY A 272 -8.67 -25.81 20.75
N VAL A 273 -8.48 -24.84 19.86
CA VAL A 273 -8.34 -25.04 18.41
C VAL A 273 -7.12 -25.92 18.11
N TRP A 274 -5.97 -25.61 18.71
CA TRP A 274 -4.78 -26.45 18.54
C TRP A 274 -4.97 -27.86 19.12
N ASN A 275 -5.65 -28.00 20.27
CA ASN A 275 -6.00 -29.31 20.81
C ASN A 275 -6.88 -30.11 19.84
N TYR A 276 -7.89 -29.48 19.24
CA TYR A 276 -8.73 -30.11 18.24
C TYR A 276 -7.90 -30.57 17.03
N ILE A 277 -7.06 -29.69 16.47
CA ILE A 277 -6.19 -30.05 15.34
C ILE A 277 -5.27 -31.22 15.71
N LYS A 278 -4.66 -31.16 16.89
CA LYS A 278 -3.58 -32.06 17.27
C LYS A 278 -4.03 -33.41 17.80
N ASN A 279 -5.17 -33.47 18.49
CA ASN A 279 -5.59 -34.63 19.28
C ASN A 279 -6.93 -35.26 18.85
N SER A 280 -7.69 -34.64 17.93
CA SER A 280 -9.00 -35.19 17.50
C SER A 280 -8.90 -36.44 16.62
N GLY A 281 -7.72 -36.70 16.04
CA GLY A 281 -7.53 -37.73 15.01
C GLY A 281 -8.02 -37.34 13.60
N GLN A 282 -8.54 -36.12 13.42
CA GLN A 282 -9.05 -35.66 12.12
C GLN A 282 -7.98 -35.07 11.19
N PHE A 283 -6.79 -34.76 11.72
CA PHE A 283 -5.69 -34.14 10.97
C PHE A 283 -4.43 -35.00 11.11
N PRO A 284 -4.30 -36.11 10.37
CA PRO A 284 -3.11 -36.95 10.43
C PRO A 284 -1.80 -36.20 10.14
N GLU A 285 -1.84 -35.19 9.27
CA GLU A 285 -0.69 -34.32 8.97
C GLU A 285 -0.20 -33.52 10.19
N ALA A 286 -1.04 -33.33 11.21
CA ALA A 286 -0.64 -32.65 12.44
C ALA A 286 0.21 -33.53 13.37
N GLU A 287 0.41 -34.83 13.07
CA GLU A 287 1.17 -35.78 13.92
C GLU A 287 2.57 -35.27 14.25
N THR A 288 3.28 -34.69 13.27
CA THR A 288 4.65 -34.20 13.44
C THR A 288 4.74 -32.71 13.77
N MET A 289 3.61 -32.01 13.77
CA MET A 289 3.53 -30.58 14.03
C MET A 289 3.57 -30.27 15.53
N THR A 290 4.26 -29.18 15.88
CA THR A 290 4.26 -28.56 17.20
C THR A 290 3.73 -27.13 17.13
N LEU A 291 3.19 -26.64 18.25
CA LEU A 291 2.92 -25.22 18.46
C LEU A 291 4.26 -24.51 18.68
N GLU A 292 4.63 -23.58 17.79
CA GLU A 292 5.90 -22.85 17.87
C GLU A 292 5.74 -21.51 18.59
N TRP A 293 4.60 -20.84 18.43
CA TRP A 293 4.34 -19.55 19.05
C TRP A 293 2.84 -19.29 19.21
N VAL A 294 2.46 -18.57 20.26
CA VAL A 294 1.11 -18.03 20.47
C VAL A 294 1.27 -16.56 20.86
N GLY A 295 0.42 -15.69 20.30
CA GLY A 295 0.38 -14.28 20.65
C GLY A 295 0.27 -14.06 22.15
N GLN A 296 1.14 -13.21 22.70
CA GLN A 296 1.11 -12.82 24.12
C GLN A 296 0.34 -11.52 24.33
N ILE A 297 0.17 -10.75 23.26
CA ILE A 297 -0.61 -9.52 23.21
C ILE A 297 -1.62 -9.68 22.07
N PRO A 298 -2.91 -9.41 22.32
CA PRO A 298 -3.91 -9.51 21.27
C PRO A 298 -3.80 -8.33 20.30
N GLY A 299 -3.93 -8.60 19.00
CA GLY A 299 -4.00 -7.59 17.97
C GLY A 299 -5.34 -6.85 18.05
N LYS A 300 -5.35 -5.68 18.69
CA LYS A 300 -6.56 -4.86 18.80
C LYS A 300 -6.91 -4.27 17.44
N ARG A 301 -8.18 -4.39 17.01
CA ARG A 301 -8.68 -3.75 15.79
C ARG A 301 -9.19 -2.35 16.06
N GLU A 302 -10.13 -2.21 16.98
CA GLU A 302 -10.82 -0.95 17.29
C GLU A 302 -10.64 -0.50 18.74
N SER A 303 -10.66 0.82 18.94
CA SER A 303 -10.65 1.51 20.23
C SER A 303 -11.34 2.88 20.08
N ARG A 304 -10.66 3.97 20.43
CA ARG A 304 -11.15 5.34 20.29
C ARG A 304 -10.82 5.90 18.91
N ARG A 305 -11.79 6.56 18.28
CA ARG A 305 -11.61 7.38 17.08
C ARG A 305 -11.75 8.85 17.47
N PHE A 306 -10.74 9.67 17.26
CA PHE A 306 -10.75 11.07 17.70
C PHE A 306 -11.30 11.99 16.63
N GLU A 307 -11.93 13.08 17.05
CA GLU A 307 -12.60 13.98 16.13
C GLU A 307 -11.66 15.10 15.66
N GLY A 308 -11.47 15.17 14.35
CA GLY A 308 -10.89 16.31 13.64
C GLY A 308 -11.96 17.24 13.07
N ASP A 309 -11.54 18.22 12.28
CA ASP A 309 -12.46 19.15 11.61
C ASP A 309 -13.24 18.50 10.46
N TYR A 310 -12.79 17.32 10.02
CA TYR A 310 -13.51 16.45 9.11
C TYR A 310 -13.50 15.02 9.67
N MET A 311 -14.53 14.25 9.38
CA MET A 311 -14.63 12.84 9.72
C MET A 311 -14.84 12.06 8.43
N LEU A 312 -13.93 11.14 8.13
CA LEU A 312 -14.07 10.28 6.96
C LEU A 312 -15.31 9.39 7.11
N THR A 313 -16.10 9.27 6.04
CA THR A 313 -17.37 8.52 6.02
C THR A 313 -17.37 7.40 4.96
N GLN A 314 -18.35 6.51 5.03
CA GLN A 314 -18.64 5.49 4.02
C GLN A 314 -18.71 6.10 2.62
N HIS A 315 -19.39 7.25 2.48
CA HIS A 315 -19.56 7.91 1.20
C HIS A 315 -18.22 8.37 0.63
N ASP A 316 -17.30 8.85 1.47
CA ASP A 316 -15.96 9.24 1.01
C ASP A 316 -15.20 8.06 0.43
N ILE A 317 -15.41 6.84 0.93
CA ILE A 317 -14.78 5.62 0.43
C ILE A 317 -15.48 5.10 -0.84
N VAL A 318 -16.79 4.87 -0.76
CA VAL A 318 -17.55 4.24 -1.85
C VAL A 318 -17.63 5.17 -3.06
N GLU A 319 -18.01 6.42 -2.83
CA GLU A 319 -18.07 7.44 -3.88
C GLU A 319 -16.69 8.02 -4.18
N GLN A 320 -15.63 7.54 -3.52
CA GLN A 320 -14.22 7.99 -3.59
C GLN A 320 -14.11 9.52 -3.71
N ARG A 321 -14.76 10.26 -2.81
CA ARG A 321 -14.89 11.72 -2.89
C ARG A 321 -13.51 12.38 -2.93
N THR A 322 -13.43 13.48 -3.67
CA THR A 322 -12.21 14.28 -3.74
C THR A 322 -12.21 15.33 -2.65
N HIS A 323 -11.02 15.60 -2.10
CA HIS A 323 -10.79 16.56 -1.04
C HIS A 323 -9.67 17.52 -1.44
N PRO A 324 -9.89 18.85 -1.33
CA PRO A 324 -8.85 19.83 -1.67
C PRO A 324 -7.63 19.72 -0.74
N ASP A 325 -7.83 19.22 0.47
CA ASP A 325 -6.83 18.98 1.49
C ASP A 325 -6.39 17.51 1.58
N ALA A 326 -6.54 16.72 0.51
CA ALA A 326 -6.07 15.33 0.49
C ALA A 326 -4.56 15.24 0.73
N VAL A 327 -4.14 14.35 1.63
CA VAL A 327 -2.72 14.14 1.96
C VAL A 327 -2.31 12.67 1.97
N ALA A 328 -3.27 11.76 2.09
CA ALA A 328 -3.05 10.32 2.02
C ALA A 328 -4.20 9.67 1.22
N PHE A 329 -4.14 8.35 1.05
CA PHE A 329 -5.19 7.58 0.40
C PHE A 329 -5.28 6.18 1.01
N GLY A 330 -6.43 5.53 0.83
CA GLY A 330 -6.66 4.14 1.17
C GLY A 330 -7.31 3.39 0.01
N GLY A 331 -7.44 2.07 0.15
CA GLY A 331 -8.05 1.22 -0.87
C GLY A 331 -8.43 -0.18 -0.39
N TRP A 332 -8.40 -0.41 0.92
CA TRP A 332 -8.90 -1.64 1.52
C TRP A 332 -10.43 -1.69 1.44
N SER A 333 -11.03 -2.88 1.50
CA SER A 333 -12.48 -2.98 1.67
C SER A 333 -12.94 -2.32 2.98
N ILE A 334 -14.21 -1.97 3.05
CA ILE A 334 -14.86 -1.73 4.32
C ILE A 334 -15.08 -3.11 4.95
N ASP A 335 -14.23 -3.49 5.91
CA ASP A 335 -14.19 -4.82 6.54
C ASP A 335 -14.72 -4.79 7.99
N LEU A 336 -16.03 -4.97 8.14
CA LEU A 336 -16.66 -5.01 9.48
C LEU A 336 -16.69 -6.45 10.02
N HIS A 337 -16.57 -6.59 11.33
CA HIS A 337 -16.50 -7.88 12.02
C HIS A 337 -17.64 -8.00 13.03
N PRO A 338 -18.27 -9.18 13.16
CA PRO A 338 -19.30 -9.38 14.17
C PRO A 338 -18.67 -9.30 15.56
N ALA A 339 -19.29 -8.55 16.47
CA ALA A 339 -18.75 -8.29 17.81
C ALA A 339 -18.55 -9.56 18.66
N ASP A 340 -19.31 -10.62 18.38
CA ASP A 340 -19.21 -11.93 19.05
C ASP A 340 -18.05 -12.79 18.52
N GLY A 341 -17.41 -12.37 17.42
CA GLY A 341 -16.20 -12.97 16.88
C GLY A 341 -16.34 -14.45 16.52
N VAL A 342 -15.44 -15.30 17.04
CA VAL A 342 -15.43 -16.76 16.81
C VAL A 342 -16.70 -17.46 17.29
N PHE A 343 -17.42 -16.90 18.26
CA PHE A 343 -18.66 -17.47 18.77
C PHE A 343 -19.89 -17.06 17.95
N SER A 344 -19.72 -16.22 16.93
CA SER A 344 -20.79 -15.87 16.00
C SER A 344 -20.99 -16.95 14.93
N GLU A 345 -22.26 -17.22 14.61
CA GLU A 345 -22.66 -18.00 13.42
C GLU A 345 -22.45 -17.21 12.12
N LYS A 346 -22.36 -15.87 12.18
CA LYS A 346 -22.10 -15.00 11.05
C LYS A 346 -20.70 -15.25 10.47
N PRO A 347 -20.45 -14.91 9.18
CA PRO A 347 -19.09 -14.87 8.63
C PRO A 347 -18.15 -14.04 9.51
N GLY A 348 -16.86 -14.40 9.53
CA GLY A 348 -15.87 -13.74 10.39
C GLY A 348 -15.59 -12.29 10.02
N CYS A 349 -16.06 -11.85 8.84
CA CYS A 349 -15.99 -10.50 8.36
C CYS A 349 -17.05 -10.29 7.26
N ASN A 350 -17.54 -9.06 7.12
CA ASN A 350 -18.33 -8.59 5.98
C ASN A 350 -17.52 -7.53 5.24
N GLN A 351 -17.13 -7.82 4.00
CA GLN A 351 -16.18 -7.02 3.22
C GLN A 351 -16.84 -6.48 1.96
N TRP A 352 -16.79 -5.16 1.77
CA TRP A 352 -17.25 -4.50 0.55
C TRP A 352 -16.19 -3.56 0.00
N HIS A 353 -15.92 -3.63 -1.29
CA HIS A 353 -14.89 -2.84 -1.94
C HIS A 353 -15.49 -1.61 -2.65
N SER A 354 -14.71 -0.53 -2.72
CA SER A 354 -14.91 0.55 -3.69
C SER A 354 -14.29 0.16 -5.05
N LYS A 355 -14.71 0.81 -6.13
CA LYS A 355 -14.18 0.58 -7.50
C LYS A 355 -12.71 1.02 -7.69
N GLY A 356 -12.13 1.69 -6.70
CA GLY A 356 -10.77 2.21 -6.72
C GLY A 356 -10.33 2.71 -5.34
N ILE A 357 -9.21 3.44 -5.31
CA ILE A 357 -8.68 4.10 -4.11
C ILE A 357 -9.46 5.37 -3.74
N TYR A 358 -9.43 5.77 -2.47
CA TYR A 358 -10.08 6.99 -1.94
C TYR A 358 -9.08 7.90 -1.22
N GLN A 359 -9.35 9.21 -1.20
CA GLN A 359 -8.49 10.19 -0.55
C GLN A 359 -8.78 10.29 0.95
N ILE A 360 -7.76 10.61 1.74
CA ILE A 360 -7.88 10.94 3.17
C ILE A 360 -7.47 12.42 3.34
N PRO A 361 -8.41 13.30 3.76
CA PRO A 361 -8.14 14.72 3.95
C PRO A 361 -7.34 14.99 5.23
N TYR A 362 -6.52 16.04 5.18
CA TYR A 362 -5.66 16.46 6.28
C TYR A 362 -6.45 16.82 7.54
N ARG A 363 -7.67 17.35 7.39
CA ARG A 363 -8.58 17.64 8.52
C ARG A 363 -8.97 16.43 9.38
N CYS A 364 -8.69 15.20 8.93
CA CYS A 364 -8.85 14.00 9.75
C CYS A 364 -7.68 13.76 10.73
N LEU A 365 -6.56 14.45 10.57
CA LEU A 365 -5.26 14.09 11.15
C LEU A 365 -4.84 14.94 12.35
N TYR A 366 -5.73 15.78 12.88
CA TYR A 366 -5.48 16.57 14.08
C TYR A 366 -6.73 16.68 14.94
N SER A 367 -6.56 16.97 16.23
CA SER A 367 -7.69 17.16 17.14
C SER A 367 -8.40 18.47 16.85
N ARG A 368 -9.74 18.44 16.74
CA ARG A 368 -10.53 19.67 16.55
C ARG A 368 -10.47 20.64 17.74
N ASN A 369 -10.11 20.17 18.94
CA ASN A 369 -10.18 20.95 20.18
C ASN A 369 -8.91 20.96 21.03
N ILE A 370 -7.84 20.28 20.59
CA ILE A 370 -6.50 20.38 21.20
C ILE A 370 -5.56 20.94 20.15
N SER A 371 -5.16 22.18 20.34
CA SER A 371 -4.57 23.06 19.32
C SER A 371 -3.24 22.55 18.77
N ASN A 372 -2.48 21.79 19.56
CA ASN A 372 -1.14 21.31 19.21
C ASN A 372 -1.02 19.77 19.12
N LEU A 373 -2.14 19.09 18.87
CA LEU A 373 -2.21 17.62 18.83
C LEU A 373 -2.59 17.08 17.46
N PHE A 374 -1.67 16.33 16.87
CA PHE A 374 -1.91 15.46 15.72
C PHE A 374 -2.46 14.09 16.14
N LEU A 375 -3.19 13.47 15.23
CA LEU A 375 -3.75 12.13 15.32
C LEU A 375 -3.20 11.30 14.16
N ALA A 376 -2.63 10.13 14.44
CA ALA A 376 -2.07 9.27 13.40
C ALA A 376 -2.41 7.78 13.60
N GLY A 377 -2.49 7.06 12.48
CA GLY A 377 -2.84 5.65 12.48
C GLY A 377 -4.34 5.41 12.63
N ARG A 378 -4.72 4.34 13.33
CA ARG A 378 -6.13 3.92 13.42
C ARG A 378 -7.03 4.87 14.22
N ILE A 379 -6.47 5.82 14.98
CA ILE A 379 -7.23 6.71 15.87
C ILE A 379 -7.68 8.02 15.20
N ILE A 380 -7.40 8.20 13.91
CA ILE A 380 -7.78 9.38 13.14
C ILE A 380 -9.31 9.55 13.06
N SER A 381 -9.74 10.73 12.61
CA SER A 381 -11.15 11.06 12.47
C SER A 381 -11.83 10.31 11.33
N ALA A 382 -12.60 9.29 11.70
CA ALA A 382 -13.41 8.47 10.80
C ALA A 382 -14.65 7.95 11.56
N THR A 383 -15.75 7.74 10.83
CA THR A 383 -16.89 6.96 11.32
C THR A 383 -16.50 5.50 11.49
N HIS A 384 -17.29 4.71 12.20
CA HIS A 384 -17.06 3.27 12.35
C HIS A 384 -17.01 2.53 11.03
N VAL A 385 -17.89 2.90 10.10
CA VAL A 385 -17.93 2.31 8.77
C VAL A 385 -16.65 2.66 8.00
N ALA A 386 -16.27 3.93 7.96
CA ALA A 386 -15.06 4.33 7.23
C ALA A 386 -13.77 3.78 7.85
N PHE A 387 -13.75 3.68 9.18
CA PHE A 387 -12.68 3.08 9.96
C PHE A 387 -12.37 1.64 9.54
N GLY A 388 -13.38 0.86 9.11
CA GLY A 388 -13.18 -0.47 8.55
C GLY A 388 -12.11 -0.47 7.45
N SER A 389 -12.09 0.53 6.57
CA SER A 389 -11.08 0.61 5.51
C SER A 389 -9.81 1.39 5.92
N SER A 390 -9.94 2.50 6.64
CA SER A 390 -8.81 3.43 6.86
C SER A 390 -7.79 2.95 7.91
N ARG A 391 -8.18 2.00 8.78
CA ARG A 391 -7.35 1.49 9.88
C ARG A 391 -6.18 0.59 9.48
N VAL A 392 -6.11 0.16 8.22
CA VAL A 392 -5.13 -0.84 7.77
C VAL A 392 -3.72 -0.24 7.79
N MET A 393 -2.72 -1.06 8.15
CA MET A 393 -1.42 -0.57 8.62
C MET A 393 -0.60 0.21 7.58
N GLY A 394 -0.66 -0.16 6.30
CA GLY A 394 -0.02 0.58 5.20
C GLY A 394 -0.63 1.96 5.00
N THR A 395 -1.96 2.04 4.97
CA THR A 395 -2.71 3.31 4.92
C THR A 395 -2.43 4.17 6.16
N SER A 396 -2.40 3.56 7.35
CA SER A 396 -2.02 4.22 8.61
C SER A 396 -0.59 4.75 8.62
N ALA A 397 0.36 4.03 8.02
CA ALA A 397 1.75 4.45 7.86
C ALA A 397 1.87 5.68 6.94
N HIS A 398 1.12 5.66 5.83
CA HIS A 398 1.02 6.75 4.85
C HIS A 398 0.42 8.02 5.47
N VAL A 399 -0.56 7.87 6.35
CA VAL A 399 -1.08 8.94 7.21
C VAL A 399 -0.02 9.44 8.19
N GLY A 400 0.75 8.54 8.80
CA GLY A 400 1.87 8.89 9.68
C GLY A 400 2.89 9.80 9.02
N GLN A 401 3.31 9.48 7.79
CA GLN A 401 4.20 10.32 6.99
C GLN A 401 3.60 11.72 6.73
N ALA A 402 2.29 11.80 6.40
CA ALA A 402 1.60 13.09 6.26
C ALA A 402 1.68 13.95 7.53
N VAL A 403 1.45 13.34 8.70
CA VAL A 403 1.58 14.02 10.00
C VAL A 403 3.01 14.47 10.29
N GLY A 404 4.00 13.62 10.01
CA GLY A 404 5.42 13.94 10.21
C GLY A 404 5.86 15.15 9.38
N MET A 405 5.48 15.20 8.11
CA MET A 405 5.75 16.35 7.24
C MET A 405 4.99 17.60 7.70
N ALA A 406 3.73 17.45 8.08
CA ALA A 406 2.92 18.55 8.60
C ALA A 406 3.54 19.17 9.86
N ALA A 407 4.06 18.35 10.78
CA ALA A 407 4.71 18.83 12.00
C ALA A 407 6.00 19.63 11.70
N ALA A 408 6.77 19.21 10.69
CA ALA A 408 7.95 19.95 10.24
C ALA A 408 7.57 21.31 9.65
N LEU A 409 6.54 21.37 8.81
CA LEU A 409 6.02 22.62 8.26
C LEU A 409 5.44 23.53 9.35
N CYS A 410 4.68 22.97 10.31
CA CYS A 410 4.16 23.71 11.46
C CYS A 410 5.28 24.31 12.30
N THR A 411 6.35 23.56 12.55
CA THR A 411 7.54 24.06 13.27
C THR A 411 8.24 25.17 12.49
N ARG A 412 8.46 24.99 11.18
CA ARG A 412 9.14 25.96 10.32
C ARG A 412 8.37 27.28 10.23
N ASP A 413 7.06 27.18 9.98
CA ASP A 413 6.20 28.31 9.66
C ASP A 413 5.45 28.86 10.89
N LYS A 414 5.69 28.28 12.08
CA LYS A 414 5.04 28.62 13.36
C LYS A 414 3.52 28.53 13.29
N LEU A 415 3.02 27.45 12.69
CA LEU A 415 1.61 27.15 12.53
C LEU A 415 1.15 26.11 13.56
N THR A 416 -0.14 26.14 13.89
CA THR A 416 -0.79 24.99 14.52
C THR A 416 -1.15 23.94 13.45
N PRO A 417 -1.35 22.67 13.84
CA PRO A 417 -1.95 21.64 12.98
C PRO A 417 -3.19 22.14 12.22
N ARG A 418 -4.08 22.87 12.89
CA ARG A 418 -5.31 23.37 12.26
C ARG A 418 -5.05 24.45 11.19
N ASP A 419 -4.09 25.35 11.43
CA ASP A 419 -3.77 26.43 10.48
C ASP A 419 -3.28 25.89 9.13
N LEU A 420 -2.61 24.73 9.13
CA LEU A 420 -2.09 24.10 7.92
C LEU A 420 -3.21 23.56 7.01
N ALA A 421 -4.43 23.35 7.52
CA ALA A 421 -5.57 22.87 6.74
C ALA A 421 -6.14 23.91 5.75
N GLY A 422 -5.73 25.18 5.87
CA GLY A 422 -6.10 26.26 4.96
C GLY A 422 -5.22 26.32 3.69
N PRO A 423 -4.97 27.52 3.13
CA PRO A 423 -4.08 27.70 1.98
C PRO A 423 -2.70 27.02 2.05
N PRO A 424 -2.04 26.90 3.24
CA PRO A 424 -0.76 26.22 3.35
C PRO A 424 -0.77 24.72 3.05
N VAL A 425 -1.94 24.05 3.02
CA VAL A 425 -2.02 22.60 2.75
C VAL A 425 -1.38 22.22 1.41
N ARG A 426 -1.38 23.14 0.44
CA ARG A 426 -0.74 22.92 -0.86
C ARG A 426 0.76 22.69 -0.71
N SER A 427 1.44 23.40 0.20
CA SER A 427 2.86 23.17 0.48
C SER A 427 3.08 21.78 1.10
N LEU A 428 2.20 21.36 2.01
CA LEU A 428 2.23 19.99 2.55
C LEU A 428 2.09 18.94 1.44
N GLN A 429 1.11 19.09 0.55
CA GLN A 429 0.90 18.18 -0.57
C GLN A 429 2.13 18.08 -1.49
N GLN A 430 2.77 19.21 -1.81
CA GLN A 430 3.95 19.22 -2.67
C GLN A 430 5.18 18.60 -1.99
N GLU A 431 5.41 18.86 -0.70
CA GLU A 431 6.49 18.21 0.07
C GLU A 431 6.26 16.70 0.22
N LEU A 432 5.00 16.27 0.39
CA LEU A 432 4.66 14.85 0.42
C LEU A 432 4.95 14.17 -0.92
N LEU A 433 4.47 14.73 -2.03
CA LEU A 433 4.78 14.23 -3.38
C LEU A 433 6.30 14.20 -3.64
N LYS A 434 7.02 15.24 -3.19
CA LYS A 434 8.48 15.31 -3.28
C LYS A 434 9.17 14.23 -2.45
N SER A 435 8.59 13.79 -1.34
CA SER A 435 9.10 12.69 -0.51
C SER A 435 8.67 11.29 -0.94
N GLY A 436 7.98 11.15 -2.08
CA GLY A 436 7.53 9.86 -2.61
C GLY A 436 6.13 9.43 -2.18
N GLN A 437 5.38 10.29 -1.49
CA GLN A 437 4.01 10.02 -1.07
C GLN A 437 3.03 10.42 -2.18
N HIS A 438 2.52 9.42 -2.90
CA HIS A 438 1.46 9.63 -3.89
C HIS A 438 0.17 10.11 -3.22
N ILE A 439 -0.45 11.12 -3.85
CA ILE A 439 -1.77 11.64 -3.51
C ILE A 439 -2.62 11.58 -4.79
N PRO A 440 -3.71 10.78 -4.82
CA PRO A 440 -4.50 10.60 -6.03
C PRO A 440 -5.00 11.93 -6.60
N GLY A 441 -4.84 12.13 -7.92
CA GLY A 441 -5.28 13.34 -8.61
C GLY A 441 -4.37 14.55 -8.47
N LEU A 442 -3.24 14.45 -7.76
CA LEU A 442 -2.24 15.52 -7.67
C LEU A 442 -0.93 15.13 -8.36
N THR A 443 -0.27 16.14 -8.92
CA THR A 443 1.05 16.05 -9.54
C THR A 443 2.05 16.94 -8.81
N LEU A 444 3.31 16.49 -8.75
CA LEU A 444 4.38 17.31 -8.21
C LEU A 444 4.69 18.47 -9.16
N HIS A 445 4.82 19.66 -8.59
CA HIS A 445 5.28 20.88 -9.22
C HIS A 445 6.35 21.51 -8.33
N ASP A 446 7.61 21.25 -8.65
CA ASP A 446 8.75 21.81 -7.92
C ASP A 446 9.47 22.86 -8.80
N PRO A 447 9.31 24.16 -8.53
CA PRO A 447 9.97 25.20 -9.32
C PRO A 447 11.50 25.19 -9.19
N ASN A 448 12.06 24.50 -8.18
CA ASN A 448 13.50 24.39 -7.98
C ASN A 448 14.11 23.17 -8.70
N ASP A 449 13.29 22.34 -9.36
CA ASP A 449 13.80 21.21 -10.14
C ASP A 449 14.31 21.68 -11.51
N LEU A 450 15.63 21.61 -11.67
CA LEU A 450 16.35 21.99 -12.88
C LEU A 450 15.98 21.10 -14.08
N THR A 451 15.42 19.90 -13.87
CA THR A 451 14.99 19.01 -14.96
C THR A 451 13.94 19.67 -15.87
N HIS A 452 13.09 20.56 -15.35
CA HIS A 452 12.08 21.26 -16.15
C HIS A 452 12.67 22.19 -17.22
N ALA A 453 13.89 22.69 -17.01
CA ALA A 453 14.60 23.54 -17.97
C ALA A 453 15.48 22.74 -18.96
N ALA A 454 15.58 21.41 -18.80
CA ALA A 454 16.40 20.57 -19.66
C ALA A 454 15.64 20.13 -20.93
N THR A 455 16.36 19.93 -22.02
CA THR A 455 15.92 19.10 -23.15
C THR A 455 16.25 17.64 -22.84
N LEU A 456 15.26 16.76 -22.96
CA LEU A 456 15.40 15.33 -22.72
C LEU A 456 15.60 14.56 -24.02
N THR A 457 16.58 13.66 -24.06
CA THR A 457 16.79 12.72 -25.17
C THR A 457 17.11 11.34 -24.62
N ALA A 458 16.57 10.28 -25.22
CA ALA A 458 16.88 8.90 -24.85
C ALA A 458 17.57 8.15 -26.01
N SER A 459 18.39 7.14 -25.70
CA SER A 459 18.96 6.24 -26.73
C SER A 459 17.89 5.46 -27.48
N SER A 460 16.82 5.10 -26.77
CA SER A 460 15.67 4.40 -27.31
C SER A 460 14.43 4.62 -26.46
N GLU A 461 13.27 4.33 -27.06
CA GLU A 461 11.98 4.35 -26.40
C GLU A 461 11.28 3.02 -26.66
N PHE A 462 10.65 2.49 -25.62
CA PHE A 462 9.83 1.30 -25.75
C PHE A 462 8.58 1.62 -26.56
N VAL A 463 8.32 0.80 -27.58
CA VAL A 463 7.11 0.86 -28.39
C VAL A 463 6.41 -0.48 -28.19
N LEU A 464 5.25 -0.45 -27.53
CA LEU A 464 4.48 -1.66 -27.28
C LEU A 464 3.72 -2.03 -28.57
N ASN A 465 4.39 -2.83 -29.41
CA ASN A 465 3.87 -3.38 -30.66
C ASN A 465 3.69 -4.91 -30.61
N ASN A 466 4.27 -5.57 -29.60
CA ASN A 466 4.25 -7.01 -29.47
C ASN A 466 4.51 -7.44 -28.03
N LEU A 467 3.65 -8.33 -27.54
CA LEU A 467 3.86 -9.18 -26.37
C LEU A 467 4.04 -10.61 -26.91
N PRO A 468 5.28 -11.10 -27.02
CA PRO A 468 5.57 -12.32 -27.78
C PRO A 468 4.86 -13.57 -27.21
N PRO A 469 4.47 -14.53 -28.06
CA PRO A 469 3.83 -15.78 -27.64
C PRO A 469 4.86 -16.82 -27.12
N ASP A 470 5.69 -16.42 -26.16
CA ASP A 470 6.84 -17.18 -25.62
C ASP A 470 6.69 -17.58 -24.14
N GLY A 471 5.55 -17.24 -23.52
CA GLY A 471 5.18 -17.65 -22.17
C GLY A 471 4.40 -18.97 -22.11
N PRO A 472 3.74 -19.27 -20.98
CA PRO A 472 2.93 -20.47 -20.84
C PRO A 472 1.64 -20.41 -21.67
N LEU A 473 1.18 -21.57 -22.13
CA LEU A 473 -0.19 -21.76 -22.62
C LEU A 473 -1.10 -22.07 -21.43
N GLN A 474 -2.17 -21.31 -21.24
CA GLN A 474 -3.09 -21.51 -20.11
C GLN A 474 -4.54 -21.69 -20.57
N PRO A 475 -5.29 -22.66 -20.03
CA PRO A 475 -6.71 -22.79 -20.26
C PRO A 475 -7.48 -21.53 -19.84
N LEU A 476 -8.47 -21.13 -20.63
CA LEU A 476 -9.35 -19.99 -20.35
C LEU A 476 -10.56 -20.45 -19.50
N THR A 477 -10.27 -21.07 -18.35
CA THR A 477 -11.28 -21.53 -17.38
C THR A 477 -11.98 -20.37 -16.70
N ASP A 478 -11.24 -19.29 -16.46
CA ASP A 478 -11.72 -17.99 -16.00
C ASP A 478 -11.53 -16.97 -17.12
N SER A 479 -12.33 -15.90 -17.16
CA SER A 479 -12.09 -14.83 -18.13
C SER A 479 -10.79 -14.10 -17.79
N ALA A 480 -10.04 -13.71 -18.81
CA ALA A 480 -8.76 -13.01 -18.68
C ALA A 480 -8.78 -11.73 -19.51
N ALA A 481 -8.07 -10.69 -19.10
CA ALA A 481 -7.95 -9.46 -19.85
C ALA A 481 -6.51 -8.95 -19.85
N GLN A 482 -6.06 -8.45 -20.99
CA GLN A 482 -4.83 -7.65 -21.05
C GLN A 482 -5.20 -6.18 -20.84
N MET A 483 -4.57 -5.53 -19.85
CA MET A 483 -4.64 -4.08 -19.72
C MET A 483 -3.64 -3.45 -20.69
N LEU A 484 -4.12 -2.52 -21.51
CA LEU A 484 -3.30 -1.75 -22.45
C LEU A 484 -3.51 -0.26 -22.22
N PRO A 485 -2.43 0.53 -22.01
CA PRO A 485 -2.55 1.98 -21.98
C PRO A 485 -2.72 2.49 -23.42
N LEU A 486 -3.74 3.30 -23.67
CA LEU A 486 -3.99 3.88 -24.98
C LEU A 486 -4.12 5.41 -24.90
N PRO A 487 -3.62 6.15 -25.92
CA PRO A 487 -3.95 7.56 -26.07
C PRO A 487 -5.40 7.73 -26.56
N THR A 488 -5.88 8.97 -26.61
CA THR A 488 -7.09 9.33 -27.36
C THR A 488 -6.94 8.93 -28.83
N GLY A 489 -8.01 8.41 -29.44
CA GLY A 489 -8.03 8.03 -30.86
C GLY A 489 -8.48 6.59 -31.11
N ALA A 490 -8.21 6.10 -32.33
CA ALA A 490 -8.62 4.77 -32.76
C ALA A 490 -7.90 3.65 -31.99
N ILE A 491 -8.62 2.55 -31.75
CA ILE A 491 -8.03 1.37 -31.14
C ILE A 491 -7.07 0.70 -32.16
N PRO A 492 -5.84 0.35 -31.76
CA PRO A 492 -4.93 -0.37 -32.64
C PRO A 492 -5.51 -1.73 -33.05
N HIS A 493 -5.09 -2.25 -34.21
CA HIS A 493 -5.45 -3.60 -34.61
C HIS A 493 -4.69 -4.62 -33.75
N LEU A 494 -5.41 -5.57 -33.15
CA LEU A 494 -4.85 -6.54 -32.23
C LEU A 494 -4.93 -7.94 -32.82
N THR A 495 -3.87 -8.73 -32.69
CA THR A 495 -3.87 -10.16 -32.94
C THR A 495 -3.58 -10.93 -31.65
N ALA A 496 -4.48 -11.83 -31.26
CA ALA A 496 -4.29 -12.74 -30.14
C ALA A 496 -3.86 -14.14 -30.61
N PHE A 497 -3.13 -14.86 -29.76
CA PHE A 497 -2.65 -16.21 -30.04
C PHE A 497 -3.41 -17.22 -29.17
N VAL A 498 -4.20 -18.10 -29.79
CA VAL A 498 -5.09 -19.01 -29.08
C VAL A 498 -4.93 -20.45 -29.56
N THR A 499 -5.28 -21.41 -28.72
CA THR A 499 -5.39 -22.84 -29.09
C THR A 499 -6.76 -23.35 -28.69
N ALA A 500 -7.50 -23.96 -29.61
CA ALA A 500 -8.80 -24.55 -29.32
C ALA A 500 -8.73 -26.10 -29.37
N GLU A 501 -9.38 -26.77 -28.42
CA GLU A 501 -9.42 -28.23 -28.34
C GLU A 501 -10.41 -28.86 -29.34
N ALA A 502 -11.43 -28.09 -29.73
CA ALA A 502 -12.44 -28.45 -30.72
C ALA A 502 -12.91 -27.17 -31.45
N GLU A 503 -13.77 -27.34 -32.47
CA GLU A 503 -14.47 -26.19 -33.06
C GLU A 503 -15.37 -25.54 -32.00
N THR A 504 -15.23 -24.23 -31.83
CA THR A 504 -15.91 -23.45 -30.80
C THR A 504 -15.87 -21.96 -31.14
N THR A 505 -16.42 -21.11 -30.28
CA THR A 505 -16.34 -19.66 -30.43
C THR A 505 -15.57 -19.03 -29.27
N LEU A 506 -14.90 -17.92 -29.53
CA LEU A 506 -14.29 -17.07 -28.51
C LEU A 506 -14.96 -15.70 -28.53
N THR A 507 -15.52 -15.30 -27.40
CA THR A 507 -16.03 -13.95 -27.21
C THR A 507 -14.93 -13.08 -26.64
N VAL A 508 -14.66 -11.96 -27.30
CA VAL A 508 -13.67 -10.96 -26.87
C VAL A 508 -14.35 -9.60 -26.76
N GLU A 509 -14.21 -8.96 -25.62
CA GLU A 509 -14.80 -7.65 -25.34
C GLU A 509 -13.69 -6.62 -25.14
N LEU A 510 -13.83 -5.46 -25.77
CA LEU A 510 -13.03 -4.29 -25.41
C LEU A 510 -13.80 -3.50 -24.37
N ARG A 511 -13.25 -3.40 -23.16
CA ARG A 511 -13.87 -2.68 -22.05
C ARG A 511 -13.00 -1.53 -21.57
N ARG A 512 -13.62 -0.59 -20.85
CA ARG A 512 -12.95 0.49 -20.13
C ARG A 512 -13.64 0.78 -18.80
N SER A 513 -12.99 1.57 -17.97
CA SER A 513 -13.61 2.14 -16.77
C SER A 513 -14.66 3.18 -17.13
N GLU A 514 -15.64 3.36 -16.25
CA GLU A 514 -16.69 4.35 -16.46
C GLU A 514 -16.14 5.79 -16.48
N SER A 515 -16.53 6.57 -17.50
CA SER A 515 -16.04 7.93 -17.77
C SER A 515 -17.13 9.03 -17.84
N ARG A 516 -18.36 8.77 -17.35
CA ARG A 516 -19.45 9.77 -17.26
C ARG A 516 -19.10 10.96 -16.33
N PRO A 517 -19.72 12.15 -16.44
CA PRO A 517 -19.49 13.25 -15.51
C PRO A 517 -19.73 12.82 -14.04
N GLY A 518 -18.72 12.97 -13.18
CA GLY A 518 -18.72 12.45 -11.80
C GLY A 518 -18.17 11.02 -11.63
N SER A 519 -17.88 10.33 -12.72
CA SER A 519 -17.15 9.05 -12.72
C SER A 519 -15.64 9.24 -12.54
N LYS A 520 -14.92 8.13 -12.38
CA LYS A 520 -13.49 8.11 -12.14
C LYS A 520 -12.80 7.26 -13.20
N PRO A 521 -12.46 7.84 -14.38
CA PRO A 521 -11.81 7.10 -15.46
C PRO A 521 -10.42 6.57 -15.07
N HIS A 522 -9.88 7.03 -13.95
CA HIS A 522 -8.62 6.55 -13.36
C HIS A 522 -8.76 5.28 -12.50
N ASN A 523 -9.98 4.81 -12.26
CA ASN A 523 -10.18 3.46 -11.70
C ASN A 523 -9.77 2.41 -12.75
N HIS A 524 -9.49 1.19 -12.32
CA HIS A 524 -9.15 0.07 -13.21
C HIS A 524 -10.21 -1.04 -13.17
N THR A 525 -11.47 -0.63 -13.20
CA THR A 525 -12.62 -1.54 -13.22
C THR A 525 -13.23 -1.54 -14.63
N PRO A 526 -13.30 -2.68 -15.36
CA PRO A 526 -13.82 -2.71 -16.73
C PRO A 526 -15.37 -2.68 -16.77
N ASP A 527 -15.94 -1.53 -16.42
CA ASP A 527 -17.40 -1.30 -16.27
C ASP A 527 -18.16 -1.22 -17.59
N ILE A 528 -17.54 -0.67 -18.65
CA ILE A 528 -18.21 -0.33 -19.91
C ILE A 528 -17.64 -1.15 -21.07
N THR A 529 -18.46 -1.98 -21.69
CA THR A 529 -18.13 -2.67 -22.95
C THR A 529 -18.29 -1.72 -24.13
N LEU A 530 -17.18 -1.40 -24.80
CA LEU A 530 -17.14 -0.55 -25.99
C LEU A 530 -17.54 -1.32 -27.25
N GLN A 531 -17.07 -2.57 -27.36
CA GLN A 531 -17.38 -3.45 -28.48
C GLN A 531 -17.18 -4.92 -28.07
N THR A 532 -18.06 -5.80 -28.56
CA THR A 532 -17.94 -7.25 -28.45
C THR A 532 -17.67 -7.87 -29.80
N LEU A 533 -16.73 -8.82 -29.85
CA LEU A 533 -16.41 -9.64 -31.01
C LEU A 533 -16.69 -11.11 -30.66
N THR A 534 -17.25 -11.86 -31.61
CA THR A 534 -17.37 -13.31 -31.52
C THR A 534 -16.58 -13.91 -32.68
N VAL A 535 -15.57 -14.71 -32.34
CA VAL A 535 -14.63 -15.30 -33.30
C VAL A 535 -14.85 -16.80 -33.35
N GLU A 536 -15.12 -17.33 -34.54
CA GLU A 536 -15.16 -18.78 -34.79
C GLU A 536 -13.73 -19.35 -34.74
N LEU A 537 -13.53 -20.40 -33.95
CA LEU A 537 -12.25 -21.06 -33.74
C LEU A 537 -12.27 -22.47 -34.30
N ARG A 538 -11.21 -22.84 -35.03
CA ARG A 538 -10.95 -24.22 -35.44
C ARG A 538 -10.09 -24.92 -34.41
N LYS A 539 -10.19 -26.26 -34.35
CA LYS A 539 -9.30 -27.07 -33.52
C LYS A 539 -7.83 -26.82 -33.87
N GLY A 540 -6.99 -26.63 -32.86
CA GLY A 540 -5.56 -26.37 -32.98
C GLY A 540 -5.18 -24.92 -32.66
N ARG A 541 -3.90 -24.60 -32.88
CA ARG A 541 -3.33 -23.26 -32.66
C ARG A 541 -3.67 -22.34 -33.83
N GLN A 542 -4.10 -21.12 -33.54
CA GLN A 542 -4.38 -20.10 -34.55
C GLN A 542 -4.15 -18.68 -34.02
N GLU A 543 -3.96 -17.75 -34.97
CA GLU A 543 -3.95 -16.31 -34.71
C GLU A 543 -5.37 -15.76 -34.93
N VAL A 544 -5.83 -14.92 -34.00
CA VAL A 544 -7.17 -14.34 -34.01
C VAL A 544 -7.05 -12.83 -34.16
N GLN A 545 -7.61 -12.29 -35.24
CA GLN A 545 -7.68 -10.85 -35.47
C GLN A 545 -8.84 -10.24 -34.68
N LEU A 546 -8.60 -9.10 -34.04
CA LEU A 546 -9.54 -8.39 -33.19
C LEU A 546 -9.72 -6.95 -33.71
N PRO A 547 -10.51 -6.75 -34.78
CA PRO A 547 -10.69 -5.44 -35.41
C PRO A 547 -11.71 -4.59 -34.64
N PHE A 548 -11.28 -3.97 -33.54
CA PHE A 548 -12.12 -3.03 -32.82
C PHE A 548 -12.28 -1.73 -33.63
N GLY A 549 -13.52 -1.38 -33.98
CA GLY A 549 -13.89 -0.23 -34.81
C GLY A 549 -14.35 0.98 -34.00
N VAL A 550 -13.89 1.09 -32.75
CA VAL A 550 -14.23 2.18 -31.82
C VAL A 550 -13.04 3.12 -31.63
N SER A 551 -13.28 4.27 -31.01
CA SER A 551 -12.24 5.23 -30.64
C SER A 551 -12.43 5.71 -29.21
N LEU A 552 -11.33 6.04 -28.55
CA LEU A 552 -11.32 6.64 -27.22
C LEU A 552 -11.36 8.16 -27.33
N ASP A 553 -12.19 8.76 -26.49
CA ASP A 553 -12.31 10.21 -26.27
C ASP A 553 -11.23 10.75 -25.32
N GLU A 554 -10.73 9.91 -24.41
CA GLU A 554 -9.67 10.25 -23.46
C GLU A 554 -8.62 9.13 -23.34
N ALA A 555 -7.39 9.51 -23.01
CA ALA A 555 -6.30 8.58 -22.78
C ALA A 555 -6.49 7.81 -21.47
N GLN A 556 -6.55 6.47 -21.53
CA GLN A 556 -6.82 5.60 -20.39
C GLN A 556 -6.35 4.17 -20.64
N TYR A 557 -6.45 3.32 -19.61
CA TYR A 557 -6.32 1.88 -19.78
C TYR A 557 -7.60 1.29 -20.36
N VAL A 558 -7.44 0.44 -21.37
CA VAL A 558 -8.50 -0.45 -21.87
C VAL A 558 -8.20 -1.89 -21.47
N PHE A 559 -9.25 -2.70 -21.46
CA PHE A 559 -9.20 -4.12 -21.13
C PHE A 559 -9.62 -4.91 -22.36
N VAL A 560 -8.70 -5.73 -22.88
CA VAL A 560 -9.02 -6.69 -23.94
C VAL A 560 -9.44 -7.99 -23.25
N CYS A 561 -10.73 -8.13 -22.96
CA CYS A 561 -11.32 -9.21 -22.17
C CYS A 561 -11.63 -10.43 -23.04
N PHE A 562 -10.93 -11.53 -22.81
CA PHE A 562 -11.21 -12.86 -23.35
C PHE A 562 -12.16 -13.59 -22.39
N MET A 563 -13.37 -13.85 -22.85
CA MET A 563 -14.42 -14.45 -22.01
C MET A 563 -14.22 -15.96 -21.85
N LYS A 564 -14.46 -16.47 -20.64
CA LYS A 564 -14.24 -17.88 -20.27
C LYS A 564 -14.78 -18.85 -21.33
N ASN A 565 -13.92 -19.76 -21.78
CA ASN A 565 -14.29 -20.90 -22.61
C ASN A 565 -13.31 -22.05 -22.31
N PRO A 566 -13.76 -23.13 -21.62
CA PRO A 566 -12.90 -24.25 -21.24
C PRO A 566 -12.26 -24.99 -22.42
N LEU A 567 -12.79 -24.84 -23.65
CA LEU A 567 -12.22 -25.45 -24.86
C LEU A 567 -11.11 -24.59 -25.49
N VAL A 568 -10.81 -23.43 -24.92
CA VAL A 568 -9.83 -22.46 -25.44
C VAL A 568 -8.71 -22.26 -24.43
N SER A 569 -7.48 -22.20 -24.92
CA SER A 569 -6.31 -21.77 -24.17
C SER A 569 -5.71 -20.51 -24.79
N LEU A 570 -5.31 -19.57 -23.94
CA LEU A 570 -4.57 -18.38 -24.34
C LEU A 570 -3.07 -18.61 -24.20
N GLN A 571 -2.33 -18.12 -25.18
CA GLN A 571 -0.88 -18.05 -25.12
C GLN A 571 -0.46 -16.78 -24.38
N TYR A 572 0.45 -16.90 -23.42
CA TYR A 572 0.99 -15.77 -22.65
C TYR A 572 2.40 -15.39 -23.13
N SER A 573 2.89 -14.26 -22.61
CA SER A 573 4.23 -13.74 -22.85
C SER A 573 5.12 -13.81 -21.60
N ALA A 574 6.39 -14.11 -21.81
CA ALA A 574 7.44 -13.97 -20.80
C ALA A 574 7.83 -12.50 -20.60
N MET A 575 7.52 -11.62 -21.56
CA MET A 575 7.84 -10.20 -21.50
C MET A 575 7.00 -9.47 -20.45
N ARG A 576 7.67 -8.63 -19.65
CA ARG A 576 7.02 -7.68 -18.73
C ARG A 576 7.48 -6.26 -19.05
N ALA A 577 6.61 -5.29 -18.83
CA ALA A 577 6.93 -3.87 -18.95
C ALA A 577 6.20 -3.07 -17.88
N THR A 578 6.82 -1.99 -17.40
CA THR A 578 6.22 -1.05 -16.45
C THR A 578 4.86 -0.58 -16.96
N GLY A 579 3.84 -0.63 -16.10
CA GLY A 579 2.49 -0.18 -16.45
C GLY A 579 1.71 -1.11 -17.40
N VAL A 580 2.14 -2.36 -17.63
CA VAL A 580 1.45 -3.34 -18.50
C VAL A 580 1.30 -4.66 -17.77
N LEU A 581 0.05 -5.10 -17.55
CA LEU A 581 -0.28 -6.34 -16.84
C LEU A 581 -1.59 -6.96 -17.34
N SER A 582 -1.80 -8.24 -17.05
CA SER A 582 -3.07 -8.93 -17.25
C SER A 582 -3.86 -9.04 -15.95
N VAL A 583 -5.19 -9.07 -16.07
CA VAL A 583 -6.13 -9.23 -14.96
C VAL A 583 -7.14 -10.33 -15.29
N PHE A 584 -7.73 -10.93 -14.27
CA PHE A 584 -8.55 -12.11 -14.40
C PHE A 584 -9.83 -11.97 -13.58
N ASN A 585 -10.94 -12.40 -14.16
CA ASN A 585 -12.22 -12.50 -13.47
C ASN A 585 -12.36 -13.90 -12.86
N LYS A 586 -11.76 -14.10 -11.69
CA LYS A 586 -11.72 -15.39 -11.01
C LYS A 586 -12.72 -15.48 -9.88
N THR A 587 -13.13 -16.71 -9.59
CA THR A 587 -13.82 -17.02 -8.34
C THR A 587 -12.79 -17.21 -7.22
N ASN A 588 -12.79 -16.33 -6.22
CA ASN A 588 -11.92 -16.41 -5.04
C ASN A 588 -12.74 -16.35 -3.75
N PRO A 589 -13.02 -17.47 -3.08
CA PRO A 589 -13.83 -17.50 -1.85
C PRO A 589 -13.32 -16.62 -0.70
N ALA A 590 -12.06 -16.17 -0.72
CA ALA A 590 -11.50 -15.30 0.31
C ALA A 590 -11.73 -13.80 0.07
N VAL A 591 -12.10 -13.39 -1.16
CA VAL A 591 -12.25 -11.97 -1.54
C VAL A 591 -13.48 -11.73 -2.42
N SER A 592 -13.73 -12.61 -3.39
CA SER A 592 -14.80 -12.54 -4.38
C SER A 592 -15.43 -13.93 -4.59
N ASN A 593 -16.56 -14.20 -3.93
CA ASN A 593 -17.20 -15.51 -3.97
C ASN A 593 -17.60 -15.97 -5.39
N TYR A 594 -17.71 -15.05 -6.37
CA TYR A 594 -18.20 -15.34 -7.72
C TYR A 594 -17.59 -14.45 -8.83
N GLY A 595 -16.42 -13.83 -8.63
CA GLY A 595 -15.81 -12.89 -9.60
C GLY A 595 -16.47 -11.50 -9.64
N LYS A 596 -17.45 -11.23 -8.78
CA LYS A 596 -18.22 -9.98 -8.74
C LYS A 596 -18.69 -9.74 -7.30
N GLN A 597 -18.76 -8.48 -6.87
CA GLN A 597 -19.54 -8.11 -5.69
C GLN A 597 -20.91 -7.60 -6.09
N GLU A 598 -21.93 -8.01 -5.36
CA GLU A 598 -23.31 -7.61 -5.58
C GLU A 598 -24.03 -7.55 -4.23
N PRO A 599 -24.25 -6.34 -3.69
CA PRO A 599 -25.02 -6.16 -2.46
C PRO A 599 -26.44 -6.70 -2.62
N THR A 600 -26.89 -7.52 -1.67
CA THR A 600 -28.26 -8.06 -1.65
C THR A 600 -29.30 -7.03 -1.20
N GLU A 601 -28.84 -5.98 -0.53
CA GLU A 601 -29.64 -4.87 0.00
C GLU A 601 -28.94 -3.55 -0.32
N ASP A 602 -29.66 -2.43 -0.24
CA ASP A 602 -29.08 -1.10 -0.38
C ASP A 602 -28.31 -0.70 0.89
N ILE A 603 -27.07 -1.19 0.96
CA ILE A 603 -26.07 -0.83 1.96
C ILE A 603 -25.15 0.29 1.47
N GLY A 604 -25.49 0.97 0.35
CA GLY A 604 -24.71 2.09 -0.17
C GLY A 604 -23.34 1.72 -0.73
N VAL A 605 -23.22 0.53 -1.35
CA VAL A 605 -22.05 0.09 -2.13
C VAL A 605 -22.48 -0.33 -3.53
N GLU A 606 -21.57 -0.18 -4.49
CA GLU A 606 -21.84 -0.45 -5.90
C GLU A 606 -21.58 -1.92 -6.28
N THR A 607 -22.39 -2.42 -7.22
CA THR A 607 -22.16 -3.69 -7.89
C THR A 607 -21.09 -3.54 -8.97
N PHE A 608 -20.03 -4.35 -8.94
CA PHE A 608 -19.02 -4.41 -10.01
C PHE A 608 -18.23 -5.73 -10.00
N GLU A 609 -17.58 -6.03 -11.12
CA GLU A 609 -16.75 -7.22 -11.31
C GLU A 609 -15.33 -7.02 -10.78
N PHE A 610 -14.76 -8.07 -10.18
CA PHE A 610 -13.36 -8.09 -9.81
C PHE A 610 -12.51 -8.64 -10.95
N TRP A 611 -11.53 -7.84 -11.38
CA TRP A 611 -10.53 -8.18 -12.37
C TRP A 611 -9.16 -8.02 -11.73
N CYS A 612 -8.69 -9.11 -11.14
CA CYS A 612 -7.50 -9.14 -10.29
C CYS A 612 -6.33 -9.77 -11.03
N PRO A 613 -5.08 -9.30 -10.84
CA PRO A 613 -3.91 -9.88 -11.46
C PRO A 613 -3.52 -11.17 -10.73
N ASP A 614 -2.78 -12.04 -11.42
CA ASP A 614 -2.10 -13.13 -10.75
C ASP A 614 -0.78 -12.67 -10.14
N ARG A 615 -0.45 -13.21 -8.95
CA ARG A 615 0.87 -12.98 -8.34
C ARG A 615 1.98 -13.63 -9.15
N ARG A 616 3.18 -13.06 -9.09
CA ARG A 616 4.37 -13.72 -9.62
C ARG A 616 4.61 -15.06 -8.92
N PRO A 617 5.13 -16.08 -9.65
CA PRO A 617 5.57 -16.01 -11.04
C PRO A 617 4.43 -16.11 -12.08
N LYS A 618 3.18 -16.39 -11.67
CA LYS A 618 2.05 -16.68 -12.57
C LYS A 618 1.49 -15.47 -13.33
N GLY A 619 1.64 -14.25 -12.81
CA GLY A 619 1.13 -13.03 -13.44
C GLY A 619 1.83 -12.67 -14.74
N HIS A 620 1.50 -13.34 -15.84
CA HIS A 620 2.05 -13.12 -17.18
C HIS A 620 1.13 -12.22 -18.02
N ASN A 621 1.70 -11.46 -18.97
CA ASN A 621 0.90 -10.75 -19.96
C ASN A 621 0.30 -11.72 -20.99
N VAL A 622 -0.89 -11.44 -21.50
CA VAL A 622 -1.45 -12.19 -22.64
C VAL A 622 -0.62 -11.86 -23.88
N ALA A 623 -0.25 -12.87 -24.66
CA ALA A 623 0.50 -12.63 -25.89
C ALA A 623 -0.39 -11.93 -26.93
N LEU A 624 0.06 -10.78 -27.42
CA LEU A 624 -0.66 -9.93 -28.36
C LEU A 624 0.29 -9.28 -29.34
N ARG A 625 -0.04 -9.31 -30.62
CA ARG A 625 0.55 -8.42 -31.62
C ARG A 625 -0.32 -7.17 -31.76
N ILE A 626 0.31 -6.00 -31.76
CA ILE A 626 -0.35 -4.69 -31.77
C ILE A 626 0.12 -3.93 -33.01
N GLU A 627 -0.78 -3.79 -33.96
CA GLU A 627 -0.57 -3.19 -35.27
C GLU A 627 -1.29 -1.82 -35.33
N PRO A 628 -0.80 -0.87 -36.14
CA PRO A 628 -1.46 0.43 -36.27
C PRO A 628 -2.89 0.26 -36.80
N GLY A 629 -3.80 1.13 -36.33
CA GLY A 629 -5.16 1.18 -36.84
C GLY A 629 -5.17 1.58 -38.32
N ASN A 630 -6.02 0.96 -39.13
CA ASN A 630 -6.15 1.31 -40.54
C ASN A 630 -6.83 2.68 -40.70
N GLU A 631 -6.08 3.76 -40.79
CA GLU A 631 -6.46 4.84 -41.72
C GLU A 631 -5.86 4.49 -43.08
N ARG A 632 -6.72 4.31 -44.10
CA ARG A 632 -6.25 4.14 -45.47
C ARG A 632 -5.37 5.37 -45.80
N PRO A 633 -4.13 5.21 -46.31
CA PRO A 633 -3.43 6.34 -46.87
C PRO A 633 -4.26 6.82 -48.06
N GLY A 634 -4.87 8.00 -47.93
CA GLY A 634 -5.38 8.71 -49.09
C GLY A 634 -4.26 8.85 -50.11
N ASN A 635 -4.60 8.76 -51.40
CA ASN A 635 -3.68 8.96 -52.51
C ASN A 635 -3.01 10.35 -52.42
N GLU A 636 -1.93 10.48 -51.65
CA GLU A 636 -1.08 11.66 -51.65
C GLU A 636 0.24 11.36 -52.36
N ARG A 637 0.60 12.27 -53.27
CA ARG A 637 1.73 12.19 -54.18
C ARG A 637 3.06 12.21 -53.40
N PRO A 638 4.11 11.53 -53.89
CA PRO A 638 5.42 11.55 -53.24
C PRO A 638 6.04 12.95 -53.38
N GLY A 639 6.30 13.64 -52.26
CA GLY A 639 7.04 14.91 -52.31
C GLY A 639 6.86 15.91 -51.16
N ASN A 640 6.16 15.60 -50.07
CA ASN A 640 6.12 16.50 -48.90
C ASN A 640 6.20 15.67 -47.61
N GLU A 641 7.39 15.58 -47.02
CA GLU A 641 7.58 15.04 -45.68
C GLU A 641 6.98 16.01 -44.66
N ARG A 642 5.71 15.79 -44.27
CA ARG A 642 5.15 16.32 -43.03
C ARG A 642 5.53 15.36 -41.88
N PRO A 643 5.87 15.84 -40.69
CA PRO A 643 6.10 15.00 -39.52
C PRO A 643 4.75 14.46 -39.01
N GLY A 644 4.26 13.38 -39.62
CA GLY A 644 2.94 12.80 -39.32
C GLY A 644 2.72 11.39 -39.84
N ASN A 645 3.78 10.66 -40.25
CA ASN A 645 3.64 9.24 -40.57
C ASN A 645 3.55 8.44 -39.26
N GLU A 646 2.34 7.99 -38.94
CA GLU A 646 2.00 7.15 -37.80
C GLU A 646 2.89 5.90 -37.77
N ARG A 647 3.84 5.88 -36.83
CA ARG A 647 4.70 4.72 -36.61
C ARG A 647 3.92 3.65 -35.85
N PRO A 648 3.96 2.37 -36.25
CA PRO A 648 3.21 1.28 -35.61
C PRO A 648 3.50 1.15 -34.10
N GLY A 649 2.46 0.78 -33.31
CA GLY A 649 2.53 0.43 -31.88
C GLY A 649 2.18 1.56 -30.89
N ILE A 650 2.03 1.21 -29.61
CA ILE A 650 1.69 2.16 -28.53
C ILE A 650 2.96 2.88 -28.04
N ARG A 651 2.94 4.22 -28.05
CA ARG A 651 4.09 5.11 -27.74
C ARG A 651 3.85 6.00 -26.54
N LEU A 652 3.78 5.39 -25.36
CA LEU A 652 3.47 6.08 -24.10
C LEU A 652 4.62 6.02 -23.08
N PHE A 653 5.82 5.64 -23.54
CA PHE A 653 6.99 5.32 -22.71
C PHE A 653 8.19 6.25 -22.97
N GLY A 654 7.91 7.47 -23.44
CA GLY A 654 8.93 8.45 -23.83
C GLY A 654 9.66 9.11 -22.64
N PRO A 655 10.76 9.84 -22.91
CA PRO A 655 11.59 10.47 -21.89
C PRO A 655 10.86 11.55 -21.09
N GLU A 656 9.88 12.23 -21.68
CA GLU A 656 9.09 13.29 -21.01
C GLU A 656 8.36 12.82 -19.75
N ASN A 657 8.09 11.52 -19.64
CA ASN A 657 7.44 10.94 -18.46
C ASN A 657 8.26 11.14 -17.18
N VAL A 658 9.59 11.25 -17.24
CA VAL A 658 10.42 11.36 -16.02
C VAL A 658 10.30 12.70 -15.30
N ARG A 659 9.58 13.67 -15.88
CA ARG A 659 9.39 15.01 -15.30
C ARG A 659 7.93 15.45 -15.24
N ASN A 660 6.99 14.52 -15.38
CA ASN A 660 5.55 14.81 -15.35
C ASN A 660 4.98 14.93 -13.93
N GLY A 661 5.80 14.71 -12.90
CA GLY A 661 5.42 14.79 -11.49
C GLY A 661 4.67 13.57 -10.95
N LEU A 662 4.66 12.44 -11.67
CA LEU A 662 4.06 11.16 -11.27
C LEU A 662 5.13 10.07 -11.20
N GLN A 663 5.35 9.53 -10.00
CA GLN A 663 6.41 8.54 -9.72
C GLN A 663 5.87 7.09 -9.72
N ARG A 664 4.87 6.80 -10.56
CA ARG A 664 4.24 5.48 -10.71
C ARG A 664 3.27 5.46 -11.90
N PRO A 665 2.93 4.27 -12.43
CA PRO A 665 1.77 4.15 -13.30
C PRO A 665 0.48 4.56 -12.58
N THR A 666 -0.42 5.19 -13.31
CA THR A 666 -1.75 5.63 -12.81
C THR A 666 -2.81 5.31 -13.87
N ASN A 667 -3.31 6.32 -14.60
CA ASN A 667 -4.10 6.14 -15.82
C ASN A 667 -3.22 5.97 -17.08
N GLN A 668 -1.92 6.19 -16.94
CA GLN A 668 -0.88 5.97 -17.93
C GLN A 668 0.37 5.35 -17.26
N PRO A 669 1.32 4.78 -18.04
CA PRO A 669 2.52 4.16 -17.47
C PRO A 669 3.44 5.12 -16.70
N ASN A 670 3.48 6.41 -17.09
CA ASN A 670 4.29 7.45 -16.45
C ASN A 670 5.75 7.05 -16.23
N ALA A 671 6.35 6.40 -17.22
CA ALA A 671 7.73 5.94 -17.18
C ALA A 671 8.41 6.23 -18.50
N TRP A 672 9.67 6.64 -18.47
CA TRP A 672 10.54 6.34 -19.60
C TRP A 672 10.87 4.85 -19.53
N VAL A 673 10.68 4.15 -20.64
CA VAL A 673 11.08 2.74 -20.78
C VAL A 673 11.93 2.64 -22.02
N ALA A 674 13.11 2.05 -21.89
CA ALA A 674 14.02 1.84 -23.02
C ALA A 674 13.52 0.73 -23.95
N GLY A 675 13.97 0.72 -25.19
CA GLY A 675 13.73 -0.40 -26.10
C GLY A 675 14.31 -1.69 -25.49
N LEU A 676 13.55 -2.79 -25.56
CA LEU A 676 13.96 -4.08 -24.95
C LEU A 676 15.33 -4.57 -25.45
N THR A 677 15.65 -4.29 -26.72
CA THR A 677 16.90 -4.69 -27.36
C THR A 677 18.02 -3.64 -27.27
N ASP A 678 17.81 -2.54 -26.54
CA ASP A 678 18.85 -1.52 -26.32
C ASP A 678 19.91 -2.09 -25.37
N PRO A 679 21.18 -2.27 -25.83
CA PRO A 679 22.24 -2.82 -24.99
C PRO A 679 22.81 -1.81 -24.00
N ASN A 680 22.55 -0.51 -24.19
CA ASN A 680 23.04 0.55 -23.31
C ASN A 680 22.02 1.70 -23.19
N PRO A 681 20.88 1.45 -22.52
CA PRO A 681 19.85 2.46 -22.28
C PRO A 681 20.43 3.74 -21.65
N THR A 682 20.18 4.88 -22.29
CA THR A 682 20.58 6.19 -21.77
C THR A 682 19.45 7.20 -21.82
N LEU A 683 19.41 8.05 -20.81
CA LEU A 683 18.60 9.26 -20.75
C LEU A 683 19.53 10.45 -20.50
N THR A 684 19.51 11.43 -21.40
CA THR A 684 20.33 12.64 -21.32
C THR A 684 19.45 13.86 -21.09
N LEU A 685 19.77 14.61 -20.04
CA LEU A 685 19.25 15.94 -19.74
C LEU A 685 20.27 16.95 -20.25
N THR A 686 19.86 17.88 -21.11
CA THR A 686 20.75 18.94 -21.65
C THR A 686 20.19 20.32 -21.35
N TRP A 687 20.98 21.17 -20.71
CA TRP A 687 20.60 22.55 -20.42
C TRP A 687 21.25 23.53 -21.40
N PRO A 688 20.59 24.66 -21.72
CA PRO A 688 21.18 25.70 -22.58
C PRO A 688 22.47 26.33 -22.03
N ALA A 689 22.64 26.30 -20.71
CA ALA A 689 23.82 26.81 -20.01
C ALA A 689 24.24 25.82 -18.91
N LYS A 690 25.50 25.91 -18.46
CA LYS A 690 25.99 25.09 -17.35
C LYS A 690 25.16 25.34 -16.10
N GLN A 691 24.72 24.25 -15.48
CA GLN A 691 24.03 24.24 -14.20
C GLN A 691 25.01 23.84 -13.10
N ARG A 692 24.77 24.36 -11.90
CA ARG A 692 25.40 23.90 -10.66
C ARG A 692 24.46 22.87 -10.03
N ILE A 693 24.86 21.60 -10.00
CA ILE A 693 24.00 20.50 -9.51
C ILE A 693 24.63 19.88 -8.26
N SER A 694 23.95 19.96 -7.12
CA SER A 694 24.39 19.38 -5.84
C SER A 694 23.64 18.10 -5.47
N ARG A 695 22.42 17.93 -5.98
CA ARG A 695 21.56 16.78 -5.69
C ARG A 695 20.85 16.28 -6.95
N VAL A 696 20.84 14.97 -7.14
CA VAL A 696 20.02 14.28 -8.15
C VAL A 696 19.16 13.23 -7.45
N GLU A 697 17.87 13.20 -7.77
CA GLU A 697 16.93 12.22 -7.25
C GLU A 697 16.35 11.39 -8.39
N LEU A 698 16.32 10.07 -8.19
CA LEU A 698 15.86 9.09 -9.17
C LEU A 698 14.76 8.23 -8.55
N SER A 699 13.66 8.05 -9.29
CA SER A 699 12.57 7.14 -8.92
C SER A 699 12.50 5.95 -9.89
N PHE A 700 12.54 4.73 -9.35
CA PHE A 700 12.55 3.45 -10.07
C PHE A 700 11.28 2.66 -9.81
N ASP A 701 10.94 1.76 -10.74
CA ASP A 701 9.77 0.89 -10.62
C ASP A 701 10.06 -0.34 -9.75
N THR A 702 9.56 -0.32 -8.51
CA THR A 702 9.59 -1.49 -7.60
C THR A 702 8.28 -2.29 -7.65
N ASP A 703 7.50 -2.12 -8.72
CA ASP A 703 6.16 -2.67 -8.88
C ASP A 703 5.18 -2.22 -7.79
N PHE A 704 4.60 -1.05 -7.98
CA PHE A 704 3.56 -0.52 -7.08
C PHE A 704 2.24 -1.31 -7.14
N ASP A 705 2.08 -2.27 -8.06
CA ASP A 705 0.91 -3.16 -8.09
C ASP A 705 1.08 -4.36 -7.16
N HIS A 706 2.33 -4.82 -6.98
CA HIS A 706 2.62 -5.97 -6.12
C HIS A 706 2.55 -5.60 -4.63
N PRO A 707 1.80 -6.35 -3.81
CA PRO A 707 1.78 -6.19 -2.37
C PRO A 707 3.06 -6.81 -1.79
N LEU A 708 3.53 -6.24 -0.69
CA LEU A 708 4.75 -6.66 -0.01
C LEU A 708 4.41 -7.02 1.43
N GLU A 709 3.66 -8.10 1.62
CA GLU A 709 3.34 -8.58 2.95
C GLU A 709 4.61 -8.84 3.77
N THR A 710 4.60 -8.44 5.04
CA THR A 710 5.79 -8.54 5.89
C THR A 710 6.06 -9.94 6.44
N VAL A 711 5.04 -10.82 6.44
CA VAL A 711 5.11 -12.18 6.98
C VAL A 711 4.23 -13.14 6.18
N ILE A 712 4.55 -14.44 6.23
CA ILE A 712 3.81 -15.59 5.66
C ILE A 712 3.75 -15.63 4.12
N MET A 713 3.41 -14.52 3.46
CA MET A 713 3.28 -14.46 2.01
C MET A 713 4.64 -14.15 1.39
N LEU A 714 5.24 -15.16 0.77
CA LEU A 714 6.58 -15.08 0.19
C LEU A 714 6.54 -14.59 -1.25
N ASN A 715 7.62 -13.93 -1.65
CA ASN A 715 7.84 -13.49 -3.02
C ASN A 715 8.88 -14.40 -3.69
N PRO A 716 8.74 -14.71 -5.00
CA PRO A 716 9.71 -15.56 -5.69
C PRO A 716 11.04 -14.85 -5.96
N GLU A 717 11.04 -13.52 -5.98
CA GLU A 717 12.24 -12.68 -6.09
C GLU A 717 12.57 -12.02 -4.74
N THR A 718 13.77 -11.45 -4.61
CA THR A 718 14.16 -10.54 -3.50
C THR A 718 14.24 -9.07 -3.93
N VAL A 719 14.16 -8.82 -5.25
CA VAL A 719 14.20 -7.49 -5.87
C VAL A 719 13.15 -7.48 -6.97
N SER A 720 12.46 -6.35 -7.15
CA SER A 720 11.51 -6.18 -8.26
C SER A 720 12.17 -6.46 -9.61
N PRO A 721 11.52 -7.25 -10.49
CA PRO A 721 12.04 -7.50 -11.84
C PRO A 721 12.11 -6.23 -12.70
N PHE A 722 11.38 -5.18 -12.35
CA PHE A 722 11.39 -3.88 -13.04
C PHE A 722 12.45 -2.91 -12.50
N CYS A 723 12.99 -3.17 -11.29
CA CYS A 723 13.91 -2.24 -10.64
C CYS A 723 15.28 -2.31 -11.29
N VAL A 724 15.75 -1.17 -11.80
CA VAL A 724 17.10 -1.04 -12.33
C VAL A 724 18.09 -1.05 -11.16
N GLN A 725 18.94 -2.08 -11.14
CA GLN A 725 19.89 -2.30 -10.05
C GLN A 725 21.21 -1.56 -10.26
N ASP A 726 21.68 -1.48 -11.50
CA ASP A 726 22.98 -0.88 -11.83
C ASP A 726 22.78 0.32 -12.75
N TYR A 727 23.34 1.47 -12.36
CA TYR A 727 23.30 2.68 -13.17
C TYR A 727 24.51 3.60 -12.93
N VAL A 728 24.84 4.39 -13.95
CA VAL A 728 25.97 5.33 -13.93
C VAL A 728 25.48 6.69 -14.37
N LEU A 729 25.92 7.74 -13.69
CA LEU A 729 25.65 9.13 -14.07
C LEU A 729 26.94 9.78 -14.59
N CYS A 730 26.84 10.41 -15.76
CA CYS A 730 27.95 11.10 -16.42
C CYS A 730 27.65 12.59 -16.64
N ASN A 731 28.68 13.45 -16.62
CA ASN A 731 28.59 14.87 -16.96
C ASN A 731 28.74 15.14 -18.48
N ASP A 732 28.74 16.43 -18.87
CA ASP A 732 28.96 16.89 -20.25
C ASP A 732 30.35 16.57 -20.83
N GLN A 733 31.34 16.27 -19.99
CA GLN A 733 32.64 15.73 -20.41
C GLN A 733 32.67 14.20 -20.54
N LYS A 734 31.54 13.51 -20.32
CA LYS A 734 31.40 12.04 -20.26
C LYS A 734 32.18 11.39 -19.12
N GLU A 735 32.53 12.16 -18.09
CA GLU A 735 33.16 11.64 -16.89
C GLU A 735 32.08 11.00 -16.00
N ARG A 736 32.38 9.82 -15.44
CA ARG A 736 31.49 9.18 -14.46
C ARG A 736 31.58 9.93 -13.15
N ILE A 737 30.49 10.59 -12.77
CA ILE A 737 30.39 11.38 -11.54
C ILE A 737 29.69 10.61 -10.40
N TYR A 738 28.95 9.55 -10.73
CA TYR A 738 28.33 8.65 -9.76
C TYR A 738 28.07 7.28 -10.38
N GLU A 739 28.16 6.23 -9.57
CA GLU A 739 27.84 4.85 -9.96
C GLU A 739 27.14 4.14 -8.79
N LYS A 740 26.08 3.40 -9.11
CA LYS A 740 25.36 2.55 -8.17
C LYS A 740 25.28 1.15 -8.74
N THR A 741 25.57 0.16 -7.90
CA THR A 741 25.34 -1.26 -8.16
C THR A 741 24.39 -1.83 -7.10
N GLY A 742 23.60 -2.82 -7.49
CA GLY A 742 22.70 -3.53 -6.56
C GLY A 742 21.62 -2.65 -5.93
N ASN A 743 21.08 -1.67 -6.65
CA ASN A 743 19.89 -0.94 -6.22
C ASN A 743 18.68 -1.89 -6.15
N TYR A 744 17.92 -1.79 -5.07
CA TYR A 744 16.63 -2.46 -4.90
C TYR A 744 15.54 -1.48 -4.45
N GLN A 745 15.91 -0.23 -4.12
CA GLN A 745 15.03 0.79 -3.58
C GLN A 745 14.31 1.55 -4.70
N ALA A 746 13.07 1.97 -4.42
CA ALA A 746 12.27 2.76 -5.36
C ALA A 746 12.81 4.17 -5.55
N ARG A 747 13.56 4.70 -4.57
CA ARG A 747 14.07 6.07 -4.60
C ARG A 747 15.55 6.08 -4.24
N ASN A 748 16.36 6.78 -5.03
CA ASN A 748 17.76 7.04 -4.74
C ASN A 748 18.03 8.54 -4.77
N THR A 749 18.66 9.06 -3.73
CA THR A 749 19.13 10.44 -3.65
C THR A 749 20.64 10.46 -3.73
N ILE A 750 21.17 11.08 -4.77
CA ILE A 750 22.60 11.30 -4.98
C ILE A 750 22.90 12.71 -4.48
N ARG A 751 23.81 12.85 -3.52
CA ARG A 751 24.30 14.15 -3.03
C ARG A 751 25.78 14.25 -3.35
N PHE A 752 26.17 15.30 -4.06
CA PHE A 752 27.57 15.56 -4.37
C PHE A 752 28.20 16.41 -3.26
N GLU A 753 29.35 16.00 -2.75
CA GLU A 753 30.11 16.80 -1.77
C GLU A 753 30.50 18.16 -2.35
N THR A 754 30.88 18.18 -3.63
CA THR A 754 31.11 19.40 -4.41
C THR A 754 30.12 19.42 -5.58
N PRO A 755 29.35 20.51 -5.74
CA PRO A 755 28.41 20.64 -6.84
C PRO A 755 29.07 20.44 -8.21
N VAL A 756 28.43 19.66 -9.06
CA VAL A 756 28.88 19.38 -10.42
C VAL A 756 28.47 20.54 -11.34
N GLN A 757 29.42 21.08 -12.09
CA GLN A 757 29.21 22.17 -13.05
C GLN A 757 29.13 21.60 -14.47
N THR A 758 27.92 21.40 -14.98
CA THR A 758 27.71 20.67 -16.25
C THR A 758 26.58 21.27 -17.08
N SER A 759 26.69 21.23 -18.41
CA SER A 759 25.56 21.52 -19.30
C SER A 759 24.73 20.29 -19.65
N SER A 760 25.12 19.08 -19.25
CA SER A 760 24.31 17.87 -19.43
C SER A 760 24.58 16.79 -18.39
N LEU A 761 23.56 15.98 -18.13
CA LEU A 761 23.66 14.77 -17.33
C LEU A 761 23.16 13.59 -18.16
N THR A 762 23.98 12.55 -18.30
CA THR A 762 23.57 11.30 -18.96
C THR A 762 23.50 10.18 -17.94
N LEU A 763 22.32 9.62 -17.77
CA LEU A 763 22.06 8.45 -16.95
C LEU A 763 22.12 7.20 -17.83
N HIS A 764 23.07 6.31 -17.55
CA HIS A 764 23.19 5.00 -18.14
C HIS A 764 22.50 3.98 -17.23
N LEU A 765 21.50 3.28 -17.75
CA LEU A 765 20.79 2.22 -17.02
C LEU A 765 21.20 0.85 -17.57
N LYS A 766 21.41 -0.13 -16.69
CA LYS A 766 21.55 -1.51 -17.10
C LYS A 766 20.17 -2.17 -17.19
N THR A 767 19.91 -2.86 -18.30
CA THR A 767 18.67 -3.62 -18.49
C THR A 767 18.50 -4.69 -17.39
N PRO A 768 17.36 -4.72 -16.67
CA PRO A 768 17.16 -5.66 -15.56
C PRO A 768 17.24 -7.12 -15.99
N SER A 769 16.68 -7.46 -17.16
CA SER A 769 16.76 -8.81 -17.75
C SER A 769 16.47 -8.80 -19.26
N GLY A 770 16.68 -9.92 -19.95
CA GLY A 770 16.37 -10.06 -21.38
C GLY A 770 14.87 -9.99 -21.73
N THR A 771 13.98 -10.04 -20.74
CA THR A 771 12.51 -10.01 -20.93
C THR A 771 11.84 -8.83 -20.24
N VAL A 772 12.62 -7.94 -19.61
CA VAL A 772 12.12 -6.73 -18.93
C VAL A 772 13.01 -5.54 -19.29
N PRO A 773 12.48 -4.52 -20.01
CA PRO A 773 13.26 -3.35 -20.38
C PRO A 773 13.62 -2.49 -19.16
N ALA A 774 14.70 -1.72 -19.25
CA ALA A 774 15.03 -0.72 -18.24
C ALA A 774 13.97 0.40 -18.23
N SER A 775 13.56 0.83 -17.04
CA SER A 775 12.60 1.91 -16.86
C SER A 775 13.01 2.89 -15.76
N LEU A 776 12.49 4.10 -15.87
CA LEU A 776 12.68 5.18 -14.91
C LEU A 776 11.40 6.00 -14.80
N LEU A 777 10.95 6.25 -13.58
CA LEU A 777 9.70 6.96 -13.29
C LEU A 777 9.93 8.47 -13.13
N GLU A 778 11.06 8.89 -12.55
CA GLU A 778 11.33 10.31 -12.32
C GLU A 778 12.83 10.62 -12.25
N VAL A 779 13.22 11.80 -12.72
CA VAL A 779 14.54 12.41 -12.50
C VAL A 779 14.37 13.86 -12.06
N ARG A 780 14.96 14.22 -10.92
CA ARG A 780 14.98 15.61 -10.43
C ARG A 780 16.39 16.06 -10.13
N CYS A 781 16.72 17.30 -10.46
CA CYS A 781 18.06 17.88 -10.29
C CYS A 781 17.95 19.20 -9.54
N TYR A 782 18.81 19.41 -8.55
CA TYR A 782 18.75 20.61 -7.70
C TYR A 782 20.12 21.27 -7.54
N GLU A 783 20.10 22.58 -7.36
CA GLU A 783 21.30 23.38 -7.11
C GLU A 783 21.73 23.43 -5.64
N GLU A 784 20.77 23.29 -4.70
CA GLU A 784 20.90 23.55 -3.24
C GLU A 784 22.34 23.49 -2.68
#